data_AF-A0A4V2K0G1-F1
#
_entry.id   AF-A0A4V2K0G1-F1
#
_cell.length_a   1.000
_cell.length_b   1.000
_cell.length_c   1.000
_cell.angle_alpha   90.00
_cell.angle_beta   90.00
_cell.angle_gamma   90.00
#
_symmetry.space_group_name_H-M   'P 1'
#
loop_
_entity.id
_entity.type
_entity.pdbx_description
1 polymer ?
#
loop_
_entity_poly.entity_id
_entity_poly.type
_entity_poly.pdbx_seq_one_letter_code
_entity_poly.pdbx_strand_id
1 'polypeptide(L)'
;MEREVQQLVEMGATVAQARAALKQHKDVMEAAEHIFDGSFDHVVDDDGDVEMTPSERLAPKPRMITPAEDNDDDEAEEDDGGDEDGDDDEYIDYDDYDFEDNPTTSNNAAVDPYAGIFFSKDRREEVIEVEEEPEFVTIPGIKEKVPLLTQGQWMKGCPEGGEQSFLFGLYQQLSEGECPCPHGCGATIQRKKSDFYALFPTFAEYIKHLESIAPRTCARCSRTFCFACGESSNPTSLKRLLGSLEVDCTLFHCSNLQGAVLGVGLAMLEKSFLDDTQDPSASKVNDRSSRKRRKVDAPAPPPAMLPDMHNDDDDDDDVYYPIVIQGKKAKLGTGYAGDAREDMSGHLEAMNAQKAKDQKLSTLLSDIRTFLPSVNRESNIHFDSDFLPHPATLAHLRRRFNFVSSQLLRNDSLTDMSDRSILYFELFLWLETISRHEALASMMAMPIMVVTSVKTVAAKKSSPKGTPRIRERTIIYEGSAGPRELLEAIVIQAQAALKGLEGMKAAEPETQEMSEEQKRMTADEKGKGKDDGAVVSEENKKLLDFCLRIVNTAKAIDRSLVETKGKAFVERLHAGLPKIPATSSLQTDVAPIDAGETEESAMEAYVKWANRVRFEYCDLTVPTPENAPENEQDQTPSYKFYFNNEARMLANSDIPKRSLAIAKELAVLTTNLPVAWNSSVFLRVDETRVDIIKALITGPEGTPYYNGCFLFDVFLGPNYNQSPPSVKYMTTNGGKYRFNPNLYADGKVCLSLLGTWSGPGWIAGKSTLLQVLISIQSMILCEEPYLNEPGWANSGGTPKSLAYSANIRRMVVKTAARPSASIRSYHGTDLFIQMLGNLKAPPEPWADVIRTHFRLKARTVMAQLDKWLADDDGNATVGDGAYTQKAVASGSSNGFAEDVAELKNLLKKLQAGEDLS
;
A
#
# COMPACT_ATOMS: atom_id res chain seq x y z
N MET A 1 -32.26 37.63 -36.88
CA MET A 1 -32.96 36.73 -35.94
C MET A 1 -32.33 35.35 -35.89
N GLU A 2 -32.45 34.47 -36.90
CA GLU A 2 -31.95 33.07 -36.77
C GLU A 2 -30.45 32.96 -36.42
N ARG A 3 -29.61 33.87 -36.94
CA ARG A 3 -28.18 33.91 -36.63
C ARG A 3 -27.88 34.40 -35.20
N GLU A 4 -28.71 35.30 -34.67
CA GLU A 4 -28.65 35.74 -33.27
C GLU A 4 -29.17 34.66 -32.31
N VAL A 5 -30.23 33.93 -32.71
CA VAL A 5 -30.74 32.76 -31.99
C VAL A 5 -29.66 31.69 -31.88
N GLN A 6 -28.97 31.39 -33.00
CA GLN A 6 -27.85 30.45 -33.00
C GLN A 6 -26.72 30.89 -32.05
N GLN A 7 -26.45 32.20 -31.97
CA GLN A 7 -25.42 32.76 -31.08
C GLN A 7 -25.81 32.65 -29.60
N LEU A 8 -27.07 32.87 -29.23
CA LEU A 8 -27.56 32.63 -27.86
C LEU A 8 -27.57 31.14 -27.50
N VAL A 9 -27.87 30.26 -28.46
CA VAL A 9 -27.79 28.79 -28.26
C VAL A 9 -26.33 28.33 -28.13
N GLU A 10 -25.39 28.94 -28.85
CA GLU A 10 -23.94 28.73 -28.64
C GLU A 10 -23.44 29.25 -27.28
N MET A 11 -24.16 30.19 -26.64
CA MET A 11 -23.91 30.62 -25.26
C MET A 11 -24.61 29.74 -24.20
N GLY A 12 -25.54 28.86 -24.60
CA GLY A 12 -26.20 27.87 -23.73
C GLY A 12 -27.72 28.02 -23.54
N ALA A 13 -28.36 29.02 -24.15
CA ALA A 13 -29.81 29.17 -24.10
C ALA A 13 -30.54 28.09 -24.93
N THR A 14 -31.78 27.73 -24.58
CA THR A 14 -32.59 26.87 -25.48
C THR A 14 -33.10 27.62 -26.71
N VAL A 15 -33.59 26.90 -27.72
CA VAL A 15 -34.04 27.50 -28.98
C VAL A 15 -35.32 28.32 -28.78
N ALA A 16 -36.27 27.85 -27.95
CA ALA A 16 -37.44 28.61 -27.58
C ALA A 16 -37.09 29.83 -26.70
N GLN A 17 -36.20 29.68 -25.71
CA GLN A 17 -35.73 30.79 -24.86
C GLN A 17 -35.07 31.90 -25.69
N ALA A 18 -34.08 31.55 -26.53
CA ALA A 18 -33.40 32.50 -27.41
C ALA A 18 -34.38 33.21 -28.37
N ARG A 19 -35.40 32.51 -28.88
CA ARG A 19 -36.47 33.09 -29.73
C ARG A 19 -37.51 33.89 -28.96
N ALA A 20 -37.64 33.71 -27.64
CA ALA A 20 -38.50 34.51 -26.77
C ALA A 20 -37.79 35.82 -26.36
N ALA A 21 -36.54 35.73 -25.91
CA ALA A 21 -35.72 36.88 -25.56
C ALA A 21 -35.53 37.83 -26.76
N LEU A 22 -35.13 37.31 -27.93
CA LEU A 22 -34.94 38.10 -29.16
C LEU A 22 -36.24 38.66 -29.80
N LYS A 23 -37.41 38.40 -29.19
CA LYS A 23 -38.66 39.11 -29.52
C LYS A 23 -38.93 40.31 -28.61
N GLN A 24 -38.39 40.32 -27.41
CA GLN A 24 -38.57 41.38 -26.42
C GLN A 24 -37.39 42.35 -26.46
N HIS A 25 -36.17 41.82 -26.40
CA HIS A 25 -34.90 42.54 -26.49
C HIS A 25 -34.35 42.37 -27.91
N LYS A 26 -33.86 43.46 -28.51
CA LYS A 26 -33.39 43.45 -29.92
C LYS A 26 -31.88 43.30 -30.07
N ASP A 27 -31.14 43.49 -28.99
CA ASP A 27 -29.71 43.20 -28.94
C ASP A 27 -29.44 41.80 -28.35
N VAL A 28 -28.33 41.21 -28.76
CA VAL A 28 -27.95 39.84 -28.37
C VAL A 28 -27.35 39.78 -26.96
N MET A 29 -26.64 40.82 -26.51
CA MET A 29 -26.08 40.87 -25.15
C MET A 29 -27.22 41.07 -24.14
N GLU A 30 -28.11 42.03 -24.39
CA GLU A 30 -29.30 42.30 -23.57
C GLU A 30 -30.22 41.06 -23.48
N ALA A 31 -30.43 40.36 -24.61
CA ALA A 31 -31.18 39.11 -24.63
C ALA A 31 -30.48 37.97 -23.88
N ALA A 32 -29.15 37.91 -23.87
CA ALA A 32 -28.39 36.91 -23.12
C ALA A 32 -28.48 37.17 -21.60
N GLU A 33 -28.26 38.41 -21.16
CA GLU A 33 -28.33 38.80 -19.74
C GLU A 33 -29.67 38.41 -19.12
N HIS A 34 -30.79 38.71 -19.78
CA HIS A 34 -32.12 38.32 -19.27
C HIS A 34 -32.42 36.81 -19.33
N ILE A 35 -31.71 36.03 -20.15
CA ILE A 35 -31.82 34.56 -20.09
C ILE A 35 -31.04 34.03 -18.87
N PHE A 36 -29.81 34.51 -18.63
CA PHE A 36 -29.00 34.07 -17.49
C PHE A 36 -29.51 34.58 -16.13
N ASP A 37 -30.26 35.69 -16.10
CA ASP A 37 -31.04 36.16 -14.94
C ASP A 37 -32.38 35.41 -14.78
N GLY A 38 -32.56 34.26 -15.45
CA GLY A 38 -33.68 33.33 -15.30
C GLY A 38 -35.05 33.83 -15.81
N SER A 39 -35.11 35.01 -16.44
CA SER A 39 -36.39 35.62 -16.84
C SER A 39 -37.17 34.80 -17.88
N PHE A 40 -36.49 33.92 -18.62
CA PHE A 40 -37.05 33.05 -19.66
C PHE A 40 -37.13 31.56 -19.28
N ASP A 41 -36.88 31.18 -18.02
CA ASP A 41 -36.94 29.78 -17.55
C ASP A 41 -38.35 29.15 -17.61
N HIS A 42 -39.38 29.97 -17.78
CA HIS A 42 -40.76 29.54 -18.00
C HIS A 42 -41.05 29.15 -19.46
N VAL A 43 -40.10 29.33 -20.38
CA VAL A 43 -40.25 29.04 -21.81
C VAL A 43 -39.69 27.64 -22.11
N VAL A 44 -40.59 26.66 -22.21
CA VAL A 44 -40.27 25.27 -22.54
C VAL A 44 -40.28 25.08 -24.08
N ASP A 45 -39.36 24.29 -24.61
CA ASP A 45 -39.39 23.85 -26.02
C ASP A 45 -40.48 22.77 -26.24
N ASP A 46 -41.05 22.75 -27.45
CA ASP A 46 -42.22 21.90 -27.82
C ASP A 46 -41.79 20.47 -28.29
N ASP A 47 -40.49 20.17 -28.22
CA ASP A 47 -39.87 18.87 -28.54
C ASP A 47 -39.32 18.23 -27.25
N GLY A 48 -39.82 17.04 -26.89
CA GLY A 48 -39.77 16.53 -25.51
C GLY A 48 -38.56 15.71 -25.04
N ASP A 49 -38.67 15.26 -23.78
CA ASP A 49 -37.85 14.29 -23.03
C ASP A 49 -36.42 14.69 -22.60
N VAL A 50 -36.32 15.43 -21.48
CA VAL A 50 -35.58 14.96 -20.27
C VAL A 50 -36.31 15.44 -19.01
N GLU A 51 -36.73 14.54 -18.11
CA GLU A 51 -37.18 14.91 -16.77
C GLU A 51 -35.96 15.13 -15.84
N MET A 52 -35.86 16.32 -15.23
CA MET A 52 -35.02 16.56 -14.05
C MET A 52 -35.90 16.67 -12.81
N THR A 53 -35.59 15.90 -11.77
CA THR A 53 -36.35 15.92 -10.51
C THR A 53 -36.18 17.25 -9.77
N PRO A 54 -37.21 17.76 -9.09
CA PRO A 54 -37.22 19.14 -8.59
C PRO A 54 -36.43 19.31 -7.29
N SER A 55 -35.45 20.22 -7.29
CA SER A 55 -34.98 20.88 -6.07
C SER A 55 -35.99 21.92 -5.58
N GLU A 56 -36.06 22.12 -4.27
CA GLU A 56 -37.06 22.98 -3.65
C GLU A 56 -36.82 24.48 -3.92
N ARG A 57 -37.90 25.24 -4.17
CA ARG A 57 -37.83 26.68 -4.42
C ARG A 57 -37.81 27.48 -3.11
N LEU A 58 -36.70 28.16 -2.83
CA LEU A 58 -36.71 29.30 -1.91
C LEU A 58 -37.23 30.55 -2.63
N ALA A 59 -38.09 31.32 -1.96
CA ALA A 59 -38.76 32.49 -2.54
C ALA A 59 -37.88 33.75 -2.50
N PRO A 60 -37.92 34.62 -3.54
CA PRO A 60 -37.13 35.85 -3.58
C PRO A 60 -37.63 36.87 -2.55
N LYS A 61 -36.71 37.48 -1.80
CA LYS A 61 -36.98 38.62 -0.92
C LYS A 61 -36.88 39.96 -1.69
N PRO A 62 -37.69 40.97 -1.35
CA PRO A 62 -37.77 42.22 -2.11
C PRO A 62 -36.58 43.17 -1.85
N ARG A 63 -36.26 44.02 -2.84
CA ARG A 63 -35.35 45.17 -2.67
C ARG A 63 -36.07 46.34 -2.01
N MET A 64 -35.42 46.99 -1.04
CA MET A 64 -35.67 48.36 -0.59
C MET A 64 -34.29 49.03 -0.56
N ILE A 65 -34.01 50.10 -1.33
CA ILE A 65 -34.52 51.47 -1.21
C ILE A 65 -34.11 52.09 0.14
N THR A 66 -33.09 52.94 0.07
CA THR A 66 -32.64 53.85 1.13
C THR A 66 -33.49 55.11 1.19
N PRO A 67 -33.73 55.64 2.40
CA PRO A 67 -33.90 57.07 2.64
C PRO A 67 -32.88 57.61 3.66
N ALA A 68 -32.86 58.93 3.82
CA ALA A 68 -31.79 59.71 4.46
C ALA A 68 -31.98 59.95 5.98
N GLU A 69 -30.92 60.50 6.59
CA GLU A 69 -30.90 61.63 7.54
C GLU A 69 -32.14 61.87 8.43
N ASP A 70 -31.98 61.74 9.77
CA ASP A 70 -31.79 62.92 10.65
C ASP A 70 -31.63 62.55 12.14
N ASN A 71 -30.61 63.19 12.77
CA ASN A 71 -30.56 63.80 14.12
C ASN A 71 -30.95 63.12 15.47
N ASP A 72 -30.31 63.65 16.53
CA ASP A 72 -30.68 63.72 17.96
C ASP A 72 -30.73 62.38 18.78
N ASP A 73 -30.25 62.27 20.03
CA ASP A 73 -29.34 63.08 20.87
C ASP A 73 -28.90 62.24 22.12
N ASP A 74 -28.27 62.87 23.13
CA ASP A 74 -28.07 62.41 24.53
C ASP A 74 -27.04 61.25 24.77
N GLU A 75 -25.85 61.53 25.32
CA GLU A 75 -25.46 61.60 26.76
C GLU A 75 -25.12 60.24 27.42
N ALA A 76 -24.07 60.06 28.24
CA ALA A 76 -22.91 60.90 28.60
C ALA A 76 -21.80 60.08 29.33
N GLU A 77 -20.71 60.77 29.71
CA GLU A 77 -19.60 60.39 30.64
C GLU A 77 -18.62 59.29 30.13
N GLU A 78 -17.30 59.50 29.95
CA GLU A 78 -16.21 60.24 30.66
C GLU A 78 -15.34 59.35 31.58
N ASP A 79 -14.09 59.09 31.17
CA ASP A 79 -12.78 59.25 31.89
C ASP A 79 -11.69 58.64 30.97
N ASP A 80 -10.82 59.41 30.32
CA ASP A 80 -9.48 59.85 30.79
C ASP A 80 -8.50 58.69 31.11
N GLY A 81 -7.30 58.60 30.54
CA GLY A 81 -6.65 59.43 29.51
C GLY A 81 -5.17 59.02 29.32
N GLY A 82 -4.48 59.57 28.32
CA GLY A 82 -3.03 59.42 28.15
C GLY A 82 -2.53 59.22 26.73
N ASP A 83 -2.10 60.30 26.07
CA ASP A 83 -1.27 60.26 24.87
C ASP A 83 0.21 59.98 25.23
N GLU A 84 0.91 59.17 24.43
CA GLU A 84 2.32 59.43 24.06
C GLU A 84 2.69 58.65 22.78
N ASP A 85 3.30 59.32 21.80
CA ASP A 85 3.54 58.78 20.46
C ASP A 85 4.66 57.74 20.38
N GLY A 86 4.53 56.76 19.49
CA GLY A 86 5.60 55.83 19.11
C GLY A 86 5.31 55.10 17.80
N ASP A 87 6.07 55.41 16.74
CA ASP A 87 6.12 54.61 15.51
C ASP A 87 6.77 53.25 15.80
N ASP A 88 6.12 52.14 15.44
CA ASP A 88 6.72 50.80 15.34
C ASP A 88 6.10 50.05 14.13
N ASP A 89 6.91 49.27 13.42
CA ASP A 89 6.57 48.70 12.10
C ASP A 89 5.52 47.58 12.16
N GLU A 90 4.49 47.65 11.31
CA GLU A 90 3.43 46.61 11.21
C GLU A 90 3.98 45.33 10.56
N TYR A 91 4.17 44.31 11.38
CA TYR A 91 4.71 43.00 10.98
C TYR A 91 3.61 42.17 10.29
N ILE A 92 3.49 42.28 8.97
CA ILE A 92 2.50 41.54 8.17
C ILE A 92 2.78 40.02 8.26
N ASP A 93 1.85 39.31 8.90
CA ASP A 93 1.81 37.85 8.94
C ASP A 93 1.27 37.28 7.61
N TYR A 94 1.80 36.14 7.18
CA TYR A 94 1.67 35.64 5.79
C TYR A 94 1.20 34.17 5.73
N ASP A 95 0.10 33.83 6.42
CA ASP A 95 -0.39 32.43 6.48
C ASP A 95 -1.94 32.27 6.50
N ASP A 96 -2.71 33.21 5.91
CA ASP A 96 -4.16 33.05 5.68
C ASP A 96 -4.63 33.48 4.28
N TYR A 97 -4.76 32.52 3.36
CA TYR A 97 -5.50 32.61 2.10
C TYR A 97 -5.95 31.22 1.61
N ASP A 98 -7.07 30.73 2.15
CA ASP A 98 -8.07 29.93 1.40
C ASP A 98 -9.28 29.61 2.31
N PHE A 99 -10.34 30.43 2.25
CA PHE A 99 -11.55 30.24 3.05
C PHE A 99 -12.84 30.63 2.31
N GLU A 100 -13.22 29.84 1.30
CA GLU A 100 -14.60 29.81 0.77
C GLU A 100 -15.36 28.56 1.27
N ASP A 101 -15.95 28.65 2.45
CA ASP A 101 -17.10 27.80 2.81
C ASP A 101 -18.12 28.60 3.67
N ASN A 102 -19.41 28.29 3.52
CA ASN A 102 -20.49 29.24 3.79
C ASN A 102 -21.03 29.14 5.23
N PRO A 103 -20.84 30.15 6.11
CA PRO A 103 -20.96 29.98 7.56
C PRO A 103 -22.41 30.11 8.09
N THR A 104 -23.25 29.10 7.87
CA THR A 104 -24.64 29.08 8.40
C THR A 104 -25.04 27.84 9.22
N THR A 105 -24.15 27.32 10.08
CA THR A 105 -24.56 26.56 11.28
C THR A 105 -23.54 26.70 12.41
N SER A 106 -23.93 27.33 13.51
CA SER A 106 -23.07 27.48 14.69
C SER A 106 -23.21 26.30 15.66
N ASN A 107 -22.08 25.66 15.96
CA ASN A 107 -21.89 24.88 17.19
C ASN A 107 -20.39 24.81 17.50
N ASN A 108 -20.00 25.07 18.74
CA ASN A 108 -18.60 25.18 19.14
C ASN A 108 -17.91 23.81 19.28
N ALA A 109 -17.68 23.14 18.15
CA ALA A 109 -16.53 22.26 18.01
C ALA A 109 -15.27 23.11 17.79
N ALA A 110 -14.13 22.71 18.36
CA ALA A 110 -12.87 23.41 18.12
C ALA A 110 -12.50 23.31 16.63
N VAL A 111 -12.25 24.46 15.99
CA VAL A 111 -11.71 24.51 14.62
C VAL A 111 -10.30 23.94 14.66
N ASP A 112 -10.12 22.74 14.11
CA ASP A 112 -8.83 22.03 14.10
C ASP A 112 -7.88 22.72 13.12
N PRO A 113 -6.77 23.35 13.58
CA PRO A 113 -5.89 24.15 12.71
C PRO A 113 -5.24 23.37 11.57
N TYR A 114 -5.25 22.03 11.63
CA TYR A 114 -4.64 21.16 10.62
C TYR A 114 -5.67 20.56 9.64
N ALA A 115 -6.93 21.01 9.67
CA ALA A 115 -8.02 20.45 8.84
C ALA A 115 -7.66 20.37 7.34
N GLY A 116 -7.10 21.44 6.78
CA GLY A 116 -6.65 21.48 5.37
C GLY A 116 -5.44 20.59 5.04
N ILE A 117 -4.75 20.02 6.03
CA ILE A 117 -3.62 19.08 5.82
C ILE A 117 -4.11 17.62 5.83
N PHE A 118 -5.16 17.32 6.59
CA PHE A 118 -5.71 15.98 6.80
C PHE A 118 -7.11 15.82 6.18
N PHE A 119 -7.24 16.10 4.89
CA PHE A 119 -8.47 15.92 4.10
C PHE A 119 -8.73 14.46 3.71
N SER A 120 -9.94 14.16 3.20
CA SER A 120 -10.32 12.77 2.86
C SER A 120 -9.51 12.21 1.68
N LYS A 121 -9.21 10.92 1.76
CA LYS A 121 -8.60 10.12 0.69
C LYS A 121 -9.55 9.93 -0.50
N ASP A 122 -10.85 10.13 -0.31
CA ASP A 122 -11.87 9.99 -1.35
C ASP A 122 -11.98 11.21 -2.29
N ARG A 123 -11.11 12.23 -2.13
CA ARG A 123 -11.01 13.40 -3.03
C ARG A 123 -10.73 12.93 -4.46
N ARG A 124 -11.55 13.39 -5.42
CA ARG A 124 -11.45 13.06 -6.85
C ARG A 124 -11.42 14.34 -7.68
N GLU A 125 -10.47 14.43 -8.61
CA GLU A 125 -10.27 15.65 -9.41
C GLU A 125 -10.03 15.29 -10.89
N GLU A 126 -10.78 15.90 -11.80
CA GLU A 126 -10.59 15.73 -13.25
C GLU A 126 -9.83 16.94 -13.83
N VAL A 127 -8.63 16.70 -14.36
CA VAL A 127 -7.75 17.74 -14.94
C VAL A 127 -7.63 17.52 -16.43
N ILE A 128 -7.71 18.58 -17.23
CA ILE A 128 -7.47 18.51 -18.68
C ILE A 128 -6.00 18.86 -18.96
N GLU A 129 -5.17 17.84 -19.19
CA GLU A 129 -3.79 18.05 -19.63
C GLU A 129 -3.73 18.29 -21.15
N VAL A 130 -2.93 19.30 -21.53
CA VAL A 130 -2.62 19.63 -22.93
C VAL A 130 -1.30 18.97 -23.33
N GLU A 131 -1.38 17.99 -24.22
CA GLU A 131 -0.20 17.31 -24.79
C GLU A 131 0.34 18.13 -25.99
N GLU A 132 1.43 18.85 -25.73
CA GLU A 132 2.19 19.65 -26.71
C GLU A 132 3.18 18.80 -27.53
N GLU A 133 3.52 19.25 -28.74
CA GLU A 133 4.55 18.59 -29.57
C GLU A 133 5.96 18.90 -29.01
N PRO A 134 6.86 17.91 -28.87
CA PRO A 134 8.14 18.10 -28.17
C PRO A 134 9.13 18.98 -28.95
N GLU A 135 9.53 20.10 -28.36
CA GLU A 135 10.52 21.02 -28.92
C GLU A 135 11.97 20.57 -28.67
N PHE A 136 12.89 20.94 -29.58
CA PHE A 136 14.30 20.55 -29.53
C PHE A 136 15.22 21.71 -29.97
N VAL A 137 16.20 22.05 -29.12
CA VAL A 137 17.15 23.16 -29.35
C VAL A 137 18.60 22.66 -29.37
N THR A 138 19.46 23.34 -30.14
CA THR A 138 20.92 23.12 -30.12
C THR A 138 21.57 24.19 -29.25
N ILE A 139 22.15 23.78 -28.12
CA ILE A 139 22.79 24.67 -27.14
C ILE A 139 24.30 24.78 -27.46
N PRO A 140 24.90 25.99 -27.47
CA PRO A 140 26.34 26.15 -27.69
C PRO A 140 27.19 25.32 -26.74
N GLY A 141 27.95 24.37 -27.28
CA GLY A 141 28.80 23.43 -26.53
C GLY A 141 28.37 21.95 -26.67
N ILE A 142 27.07 21.70 -26.93
CA ILE A 142 26.55 20.34 -27.15
C ILE A 142 26.38 20.08 -28.65
N LYS A 143 26.75 18.86 -29.09
CA LYS A 143 26.71 18.45 -30.51
C LYS A 143 25.35 17.95 -30.97
N GLU A 144 24.51 17.52 -30.03
CA GLU A 144 23.19 16.95 -30.28
C GLU A 144 22.08 17.97 -29.98
N LYS A 145 20.83 17.61 -30.29
CA LYS A 145 19.67 18.44 -29.95
C LYS A 145 19.14 18.06 -28.57
N VAL A 146 19.05 19.03 -27.69
CA VAL A 146 18.51 18.89 -26.33
C VAL A 146 16.99 19.15 -26.39
N PRO A 147 16.13 18.27 -25.86
CA PRO A 147 14.70 18.55 -25.76
C PRO A 147 14.43 19.69 -24.76
N LEU A 148 13.42 20.50 -25.02
CA LEU A 148 12.91 21.47 -24.05
C LEU A 148 11.77 20.87 -23.23
N LEU A 149 11.71 21.24 -21.95
CA LEU A 149 10.56 21.02 -21.09
C LEU A 149 9.50 22.07 -21.43
N THR A 150 8.44 21.63 -22.11
CA THR A 150 7.38 22.53 -22.63
C THR A 150 6.43 22.98 -21.52
N GLN A 151 5.48 23.89 -21.79
CA GLN A 151 4.61 24.44 -20.72
C GLN A 151 3.69 23.36 -20.14
N GLY A 152 2.98 22.61 -20.99
CA GLY A 152 2.19 21.45 -20.57
C GLY A 152 3.02 20.42 -19.81
N GLN A 153 4.26 20.14 -20.25
CA GLN A 153 5.15 19.21 -19.54
C GLN A 153 5.64 19.77 -18.19
N TRP A 154 5.84 21.08 -18.07
CA TRP A 154 6.18 21.75 -16.81
C TRP A 154 5.02 21.70 -15.82
N MET A 155 3.78 21.92 -16.28
CA MET A 155 2.57 21.97 -15.43
C MET A 155 1.95 20.58 -15.12
N LYS A 156 2.25 19.54 -15.92
CA LYS A 156 1.80 18.14 -15.77
C LYS A 156 1.64 17.65 -14.32
N GLY A 157 0.52 17.02 -14.00
CA GLY A 157 0.27 16.41 -12.68
C GLY A 157 -0.08 17.40 -11.57
N CYS A 158 -0.51 18.62 -11.91
CA CYS A 158 -0.89 19.65 -10.95
C CYS A 158 -2.41 19.88 -10.99
N PRO A 159 -3.22 19.29 -10.08
CA PRO A 159 -4.66 19.47 -10.10
C PRO A 159 -5.13 20.77 -9.44
N GLU A 160 -4.39 21.32 -8.48
CA GLU A 160 -4.80 22.49 -7.69
C GLU A 160 -4.49 23.81 -8.43
N GLY A 161 -5.51 24.66 -8.60
CA GLY A 161 -5.42 25.89 -9.41
C GLY A 161 -4.43 26.95 -8.86
N GLY A 162 -4.25 27.01 -7.54
CA GLY A 162 -3.22 27.84 -6.92
C GLY A 162 -1.80 27.38 -7.31
N GLU A 163 -1.53 26.08 -7.20
CA GLU A 163 -0.23 25.51 -7.61
C GLU A 163 0.05 25.70 -9.10
N GLN A 164 -0.96 25.51 -9.98
CA GLN A 164 -0.82 25.81 -11.42
C GLN A 164 -0.39 27.26 -11.65
N SER A 165 -0.96 28.21 -10.90
CA SER A 165 -0.67 29.64 -11.03
C SER A 165 0.79 29.97 -10.69
N PHE A 166 1.32 29.42 -9.59
CA PHE A 166 2.74 29.59 -9.22
C PHE A 166 3.71 28.93 -10.20
N LEU A 167 3.34 27.77 -10.75
CA LEU A 167 4.12 27.07 -11.78
C LEU A 167 4.16 27.86 -13.09
N PHE A 168 3.02 28.41 -13.51
CA PHE A 168 2.91 29.25 -14.71
C PHE A 168 3.71 30.55 -14.58
N GLY A 169 3.59 31.26 -13.45
CA GLY A 169 4.31 32.51 -13.20
C GLY A 169 5.83 32.36 -13.32
N LEU A 170 6.41 31.36 -12.66
CA LEU A 170 7.85 31.09 -12.76
C LEU A 170 8.27 30.67 -14.18
N TYR A 171 7.45 29.83 -14.84
CA TYR A 171 7.72 29.39 -16.21
C TYR A 171 7.74 30.58 -17.19
N GLN A 172 6.74 31.46 -17.12
CA GLN A 172 6.67 32.64 -17.98
C GLN A 172 7.84 33.59 -17.69
N GLN A 173 8.10 33.91 -16.42
CA GLN A 173 9.15 34.84 -16.00
C GLN A 173 10.56 34.42 -16.50
N LEU A 174 10.87 33.12 -16.50
CA LEU A 174 12.16 32.60 -16.96
C LEU A 174 12.19 32.26 -18.46
N SER A 175 11.04 32.03 -19.09
CA SER A 175 10.93 31.69 -20.51
C SER A 175 10.92 32.89 -21.45
N GLU A 176 10.16 33.94 -21.09
CA GLU A 176 9.74 35.02 -21.99
C GLU A 176 9.77 36.37 -21.25
N GLY A 177 10.84 37.15 -21.45
CA GLY A 177 10.94 38.48 -20.86
C GLY A 177 12.30 39.15 -21.02
N GLU A 178 12.32 40.47 -20.89
CA GLU A 178 13.56 41.24 -20.74
C GLU A 178 13.99 41.26 -19.28
N CYS A 179 15.23 40.82 -19.03
CA CYS A 179 15.89 40.98 -17.74
C CYS A 179 16.67 42.31 -17.74
N PRO A 180 16.16 43.39 -17.11
CA PRO A 180 16.88 44.66 -17.03
C PRO A 180 18.08 44.54 -16.09
N CYS A 181 19.14 45.30 -16.36
CA CYS A 181 20.22 45.43 -15.41
C CYS A 181 19.73 46.16 -14.14
N PRO A 182 19.95 45.61 -12.92
CA PRO A 182 19.45 46.18 -11.66
C PRO A 182 20.11 47.53 -11.30
N HIS A 183 21.10 47.96 -12.08
CA HIS A 183 21.85 49.19 -11.88
C HIS A 183 21.38 50.35 -12.78
N GLY A 184 20.16 50.28 -13.34
CA GLY A 184 19.51 51.40 -14.04
C GLY A 184 20.16 51.84 -15.36
N CYS A 185 21.17 51.14 -15.88
CA CYS A 185 21.95 51.55 -17.05
C CYS A 185 21.25 51.38 -18.41
N GLY A 186 19.95 51.05 -18.40
CA GLY A 186 19.11 50.91 -19.60
C GLY A 186 19.55 49.79 -20.56
N ALA A 187 20.24 48.77 -20.05
CA ALA A 187 20.57 47.56 -20.79
C ALA A 187 19.71 46.41 -20.28
N THR A 188 19.01 45.74 -21.20
CA THR A 188 18.21 44.54 -20.97
C THR A 188 18.84 43.34 -21.69
N ILE A 189 18.62 42.14 -21.14
CA ILE A 189 18.97 40.87 -21.79
C ILE A 189 17.69 40.06 -21.93
N GLN A 190 17.35 39.70 -23.17
CA GLN A 190 16.21 38.84 -23.50
C GLN A 190 16.47 37.40 -23.01
N ARG A 191 15.57 36.87 -22.18
CA ARG A 191 15.55 35.46 -21.72
C ARG A 191 15.03 34.53 -22.81
N LYS A 192 15.33 33.24 -22.70
CA LYS A 192 14.78 32.20 -23.59
C LYS A 192 14.47 30.93 -22.80
N LYS A 193 13.43 30.20 -23.23
CA LYS A 193 13.10 28.83 -22.79
C LYS A 193 14.32 27.89 -22.76
N SER A 194 15.23 28.03 -23.73
CA SER A 194 16.48 27.24 -23.82
C SER A 194 17.46 27.43 -22.68
N ASP A 195 17.36 28.54 -21.93
CA ASP A 195 18.36 28.92 -20.93
C ASP A 195 18.09 28.18 -19.61
N PHE A 196 16.83 28.03 -19.21
CA PHE A 196 16.44 27.40 -17.93
C PHE A 196 15.73 26.05 -18.09
N TYR A 197 15.04 25.76 -19.20
CA TYR A 197 14.14 24.62 -19.36
C TYR A 197 14.63 23.54 -20.35
N ALA A 198 15.93 23.48 -20.62
CA ALA A 198 16.51 22.42 -21.45
C ALA A 198 16.83 21.15 -20.64
N LEU A 199 16.42 19.98 -21.16
CA LEU A 199 16.57 18.68 -20.51
C LEU A 199 17.86 17.96 -20.97
N PHE A 200 18.97 18.25 -20.30
CA PHE A 200 20.30 17.69 -20.60
C PHE A 200 20.36 16.16 -20.36
N PRO A 201 21.31 15.43 -20.99
CA PRO A 201 21.47 13.99 -20.78
C PRO A 201 21.75 13.60 -19.31
N THR A 202 22.46 14.45 -18.57
CA THR A 202 22.69 14.31 -17.12
C THR A 202 22.38 15.60 -16.37
N PHE A 203 21.96 15.48 -15.11
CA PHE A 203 21.67 16.65 -14.26
C PHE A 203 22.94 17.47 -13.97
N ALA A 204 24.10 16.81 -13.83
CA ALA A 204 25.40 17.49 -13.68
C ALA A 204 25.80 18.35 -14.90
N GLU A 205 25.32 18.05 -16.11
CA GLU A 205 25.51 18.92 -17.29
C GLU A 205 24.55 20.12 -17.27
N TYR A 206 23.31 19.93 -16.80
CA TYR A 206 22.34 21.01 -16.59
C TYR A 206 22.81 22.02 -15.53
N ILE A 207 23.30 21.53 -14.39
CA ILE A 207 23.90 22.35 -13.33
C ILE A 207 25.07 23.20 -13.88
N LYS A 208 26.00 22.59 -14.61
CA LYS A 208 27.11 23.31 -15.27
C LYS A 208 26.65 24.31 -16.33
N HIS A 209 25.52 24.06 -17.00
CA HIS A 209 24.92 25.06 -17.86
C HIS A 209 24.43 26.26 -17.05
N LEU A 210 23.66 26.04 -15.97
CA LEU A 210 23.18 27.10 -15.09
C LEU A 210 24.30 27.90 -14.44
N GLU A 211 25.36 27.26 -13.94
CA GLU A 211 26.57 27.92 -13.41
C GLU A 211 27.19 28.89 -14.44
N SER A 212 27.13 28.54 -15.74
CA SER A 212 27.65 29.37 -16.84
C SER A 212 26.71 30.50 -17.31
N ILE A 213 25.43 30.47 -16.92
CA ILE A 213 24.42 31.45 -17.38
C ILE A 213 23.78 32.28 -16.27
N ALA A 214 23.77 31.81 -15.02
CA ALA A 214 23.17 32.49 -13.89
C ALA A 214 23.92 33.80 -13.53
N PRO A 215 25.26 33.83 -13.38
CA PRO A 215 26.00 35.08 -13.27
C PRO A 215 26.16 35.75 -14.64
N ARG A 216 25.38 36.80 -14.92
CA ARG A 216 25.54 37.63 -16.14
C ARG A 216 26.22 38.95 -15.84
N THR A 217 27.20 39.31 -16.65
CA THR A 217 27.85 40.62 -16.62
C THR A 217 27.13 41.58 -17.56
N CYS A 218 26.67 42.73 -17.07
CA CYS A 218 26.04 43.74 -17.91
C CYS A 218 27.05 44.39 -18.86
N ALA A 219 26.80 44.34 -20.17
CA ALA A 219 27.69 44.88 -21.20
C ALA A 219 27.87 46.42 -21.16
N ARG A 220 27.04 47.18 -20.40
CA ARG A 220 27.18 48.64 -20.24
C ARG A 220 27.89 49.07 -18.97
N CYS A 221 27.64 48.41 -17.83
CA CYS A 221 28.18 48.83 -16.53
C CYS A 221 29.15 47.82 -15.89
N SER A 222 29.43 46.70 -16.57
CA SER A 222 30.38 45.64 -16.16
C SER A 222 30.12 45.01 -14.79
N ARG A 223 28.94 45.22 -14.19
CA ARG A 223 28.52 44.57 -12.94
C ARG A 223 27.85 43.23 -13.22
N THR A 224 28.09 42.27 -12.32
CA THR A 224 27.43 40.97 -12.29
C THR A 224 26.04 41.07 -11.67
N PHE A 225 25.09 40.32 -12.23
CA PHE A 225 23.74 40.17 -11.72
C PHE A 225 23.24 38.75 -12.00
N CYS A 226 22.26 38.28 -11.22
CA CYS A 226 21.66 36.98 -11.44
C CYS A 226 20.64 37.02 -12.57
N PHE A 227 20.73 36.09 -13.50
CA PHE A 227 19.84 36.04 -14.66
C PHE A 227 18.40 35.62 -14.30
N ALA A 228 18.19 34.97 -13.15
CA ALA A 228 16.88 34.47 -12.69
C ALA A 228 16.04 35.52 -11.94
N CYS A 229 16.52 36.08 -10.82
CA CYS A 229 15.83 37.18 -10.12
C CYS A 229 16.08 38.57 -10.75
N GLY A 230 17.24 38.77 -11.39
CA GLY A 230 17.67 40.07 -11.92
C GLY A 230 18.58 40.88 -10.98
N GLU A 231 18.79 40.42 -9.75
CA GLU A 231 19.45 41.19 -8.68
C GLU A 231 20.98 41.16 -8.73
N SER A 232 21.64 42.03 -7.96
CA SER A 232 23.09 42.17 -7.96
C SER A 232 23.83 40.99 -7.28
N SER A 233 24.19 39.99 -8.07
CA SER A 233 25.08 38.90 -7.65
C SER A 233 26.51 39.42 -7.40
N ASN A 234 26.94 39.40 -6.13
CA ASN A 234 28.24 39.91 -5.69
C ASN A 234 29.14 38.76 -5.22
N PRO A 235 29.93 38.12 -6.11
CA PRO A 235 30.68 36.89 -5.80
C PRO A 235 31.77 37.09 -4.73
N THR A 236 32.14 38.33 -4.44
CA THR A 236 33.09 38.70 -3.38
C THR A 236 32.52 38.50 -1.97
N SER A 237 31.20 38.56 -1.80
CA SER A 237 30.56 38.42 -0.49
C SER A 237 30.58 36.97 -0.01
N LEU A 238 30.09 36.03 -0.84
CA LEU A 238 30.10 34.60 -0.49
C LEU A 238 31.52 34.08 -0.26
N LYS A 239 32.49 34.42 -1.13
CA LYS A 239 33.89 33.99 -0.96
C LYS A 239 34.58 34.57 0.28
N ARG A 240 34.01 35.58 0.96
CA ARG A 240 34.53 36.10 2.24
C ARG A 240 33.97 35.35 3.45
N LEU A 241 32.80 34.73 3.33
CA LEU A 241 32.17 33.89 4.36
C LEU A 241 32.68 32.44 4.33
N LEU A 242 32.94 31.88 3.15
CA LEU A 242 33.13 30.44 2.93
C LEU A 242 34.50 29.85 3.29
N GLY A 243 35.55 30.65 3.42
CA GLY A 243 36.91 30.13 3.52
C GLY A 243 37.32 29.28 2.31
N SER A 244 38.05 28.18 2.53
CA SER A 244 38.56 27.28 1.48
C SER A 244 37.68 26.05 1.27
N LEU A 245 36.36 26.24 1.12
CA LEU A 245 35.40 25.19 0.78
C LEU A 245 35.05 25.21 -0.72
N GLU A 246 35.11 24.05 -1.38
CA GLU A 246 34.88 23.89 -2.83
C GLU A 246 33.38 23.83 -3.22
N VAL A 247 32.50 24.53 -2.50
CA VAL A 247 31.06 24.57 -2.79
C VAL A 247 30.76 25.79 -3.67
N ASP A 248 30.43 25.56 -4.94
CA ASP A 248 30.04 26.67 -5.84
C ASP A 248 28.61 27.14 -5.54
N CYS A 249 28.53 28.13 -4.66
CA CYS A 249 27.26 28.63 -4.12
C CYS A 249 26.50 29.55 -5.09
N THR A 250 26.87 29.63 -6.37
CA THR A 250 26.25 30.53 -7.36
C THR A 250 24.77 30.22 -7.64
N LEU A 251 24.35 28.96 -7.50
CA LEU A 251 22.96 28.54 -7.79
C LEU A 251 21.97 28.74 -6.63
N PHE A 252 22.45 28.94 -5.39
CA PHE A 252 21.58 29.11 -4.21
C PHE A 252 21.10 30.55 -3.98
N HIS A 253 21.55 31.50 -4.80
CA HIS A 253 21.38 32.93 -4.61
C HIS A 253 19.93 33.44 -4.58
N CYS A 254 18.97 32.75 -5.21
CA CYS A 254 17.55 33.15 -5.13
C CYS A 254 16.61 31.95 -5.28
N SER A 255 15.42 32.06 -4.68
CA SER A 255 14.38 31.02 -4.66
C SER A 255 13.88 30.66 -6.07
N ASN A 256 13.82 31.61 -7.02
CA ASN A 256 13.47 31.34 -8.42
C ASN A 256 14.46 30.39 -9.12
N LEU A 257 15.76 30.50 -8.81
CA LEU A 257 16.79 29.64 -9.40
C LEU A 257 16.73 28.24 -8.79
N GLN A 258 16.54 28.14 -7.47
CA GLN A 258 16.29 26.87 -6.78
C GLN A 258 15.03 26.16 -7.32
N GLY A 259 13.93 26.90 -7.52
CA GLY A 259 12.68 26.37 -8.09
C GLY A 259 12.82 25.89 -9.54
N ALA A 260 13.62 26.57 -10.36
CA ALA A 260 13.97 26.09 -11.70
C ALA A 260 14.83 24.81 -11.65
N VAL A 261 15.88 24.80 -10.81
CA VAL A 261 16.79 23.65 -10.62
C VAL A 261 16.04 22.40 -10.18
N LEU A 262 15.26 22.51 -9.11
CA LEU A 262 14.46 21.41 -8.58
C LEU A 262 13.34 21.02 -9.54
N GLY A 263 12.71 22.00 -10.21
CA GLY A 263 11.61 21.71 -11.13
C GLY A 263 12.03 20.91 -12.36
N VAL A 264 13.18 21.25 -12.96
CA VAL A 264 13.78 20.49 -14.08
C VAL A 264 14.40 19.19 -13.59
N GLY A 265 15.11 19.19 -12.46
CA GLY A 265 15.70 17.97 -11.88
C GLY A 265 14.63 16.90 -11.57
N LEU A 266 13.52 17.30 -10.95
CA LEU A 266 12.41 16.39 -10.65
C LEU A 266 11.66 15.92 -11.91
N ALA A 267 11.64 16.70 -12.99
CA ALA A 267 11.13 16.24 -14.28
C ALA A 267 12.07 15.21 -14.95
N MET A 268 13.39 15.37 -14.80
CA MET A 268 14.38 14.37 -15.24
C MET A 268 14.30 13.08 -14.42
N LEU A 269 14.06 13.19 -13.10
CA LEU A 269 13.85 12.06 -12.20
C LEU A 269 12.58 11.27 -12.55
N GLU A 270 11.43 11.95 -12.65
CA GLU A 270 10.15 11.35 -13.04
C GLU A 270 10.30 10.62 -14.39
N LYS A 271 10.96 11.25 -15.37
CA LYS A 271 11.22 10.63 -16.66
C LYS A 271 12.07 9.37 -16.54
N SER A 272 13.21 9.40 -15.85
CA SER A 272 14.05 8.20 -15.72
C SER A 272 13.30 7.08 -15.00
N PHE A 273 12.50 7.40 -13.98
CA PHE A 273 11.70 6.41 -13.27
C PHE A 273 10.60 5.77 -14.16
N LEU A 274 9.97 6.55 -15.03
CA LEU A 274 9.00 6.04 -16.01
C LEU A 274 9.68 5.23 -17.13
N ASP A 275 10.81 5.69 -17.66
CA ASP A 275 11.62 4.96 -18.64
C ASP A 275 12.10 3.61 -18.04
N ASP A 276 12.48 3.60 -16.76
CA ASP A 276 12.97 2.40 -16.05
C ASP A 276 11.86 1.40 -15.70
N THR A 277 10.62 1.85 -15.47
CA THR A 277 9.46 0.99 -15.13
C THR A 277 8.67 0.47 -16.34
N GLN A 278 8.74 1.13 -17.51
CA GLN A 278 7.94 0.74 -18.69
C GLN A 278 8.57 -0.31 -19.61
N ASP A 279 9.86 -0.67 -19.47
CA ASP A 279 10.50 -1.67 -20.36
C ASP A 279 10.96 -2.98 -19.68
N PRO A 280 10.12 -4.02 -19.76
CA PRO A 280 10.55 -5.43 -19.72
C PRO A 280 10.57 -6.13 -21.10
N SER A 281 10.13 -5.48 -22.20
CA SER A 281 9.91 -6.16 -23.49
C SER A 281 9.84 -5.31 -24.77
N ALA A 282 9.79 -3.97 -24.69
CA ALA A 282 9.59 -3.08 -25.82
C ALA A 282 10.84 -2.87 -26.69
N SER A 283 12.04 -2.85 -26.08
CA SER A 283 13.29 -2.46 -26.75
C SER A 283 13.80 -3.41 -27.85
N LYS A 284 13.29 -4.65 -27.95
CA LYS A 284 13.81 -5.67 -28.89
C LYS A 284 13.21 -5.64 -30.31
N VAL A 285 12.33 -4.70 -30.64
CA VAL A 285 11.63 -4.68 -31.95
C VAL A 285 12.39 -3.91 -33.04
N ASN A 286 13.14 -2.86 -32.71
CA ASN A 286 13.57 -1.86 -33.70
C ASN A 286 14.92 -2.13 -34.42
N ASP A 287 15.79 -3.02 -33.93
CA ASP A 287 17.09 -3.32 -34.57
C ASP A 287 17.10 -4.62 -35.39
N ARG A 288 16.14 -4.74 -36.32
CA ARG A 288 16.09 -5.80 -37.34
C ARG A 288 15.88 -5.27 -38.75
N SER A 289 16.66 -4.26 -39.12
CA SER A 289 16.84 -3.86 -40.53
C SER A 289 18.32 -3.87 -40.94
N SER A 290 18.58 -4.11 -42.23
CA SER A 290 19.89 -3.90 -42.88
C SER A 290 21.09 -4.83 -42.56
N ARG A 291 20.90 -6.16 -42.46
CA ARG A 291 22.00 -7.13 -42.79
C ARG A 291 21.55 -8.18 -43.81
N LYS A 292 22.20 -8.16 -44.98
CA LYS A 292 21.86 -9.03 -46.13
C LYS A 292 22.20 -10.49 -45.84
N ARG A 293 21.26 -11.41 -46.12
CA ARG A 293 21.52 -12.86 -46.15
C ARG A 293 22.67 -13.18 -47.11
N ARG A 294 23.70 -13.88 -46.62
CA ARG A 294 24.71 -14.55 -47.46
C ARG A 294 24.41 -16.05 -47.44
N LYS A 295 24.29 -16.67 -48.62
CA LYS A 295 23.96 -18.09 -48.78
C LYS A 295 25.22 -18.94 -48.57
N VAL A 296 25.09 -20.05 -47.84
CA VAL A 296 26.02 -21.18 -47.81
C VAL A 296 25.18 -22.45 -47.82
N ASP A 297 25.59 -23.45 -48.59
CA ASP A 297 24.83 -24.68 -48.85
C ASP A 297 25.17 -25.81 -47.85
N ALA A 298 24.29 -26.80 -47.72
CA ALA A 298 24.46 -27.98 -46.86
C ALA A 298 24.51 -29.28 -47.70
N PRO A 299 25.36 -30.27 -47.35
CA PRO A 299 25.48 -31.52 -48.10
C PRO A 299 24.40 -32.56 -47.72
N ALA A 300 24.16 -33.52 -48.62
CA ALA A 300 23.13 -34.55 -48.49
C ALA A 300 23.67 -35.90 -47.94
N PRO A 301 22.84 -36.73 -47.28
CA PRO A 301 23.20 -38.05 -46.78
C PRO A 301 22.98 -39.19 -47.81
N PRO A 302 23.66 -40.35 -47.65
CA PRO A 302 23.49 -41.55 -48.50
C PRO A 302 22.35 -42.49 -48.04
N PRO A 303 21.90 -43.46 -48.87
CA PRO A 303 20.64 -44.19 -48.64
C PRO A 303 20.72 -45.66 -48.14
N ALA A 304 19.72 -46.02 -47.35
CA ALA A 304 18.94 -47.27 -47.28
C ALA A 304 19.59 -48.68 -47.21
N MET A 305 19.15 -49.46 -46.21
CA MET A 305 18.91 -50.92 -46.28
C MET A 305 17.66 -51.30 -45.45
N LEU A 306 17.00 -52.40 -45.85
CA LEU A 306 15.90 -53.16 -45.22
C LEU A 306 16.38 -54.65 -45.13
N PRO A 307 15.67 -55.64 -44.55
CA PRO A 307 14.25 -55.73 -44.12
C PRO A 307 14.14 -56.14 -42.61
N ASP A 308 13.18 -56.89 -42.02
CA ASP A 308 12.17 -57.83 -42.54
C ASP A 308 11.05 -58.24 -41.54
N MET A 309 10.05 -58.96 -42.08
CA MET A 309 9.12 -59.94 -41.47
C MET A 309 7.96 -59.53 -40.53
N HIS A 310 6.74 -59.57 -41.12
CA HIS A 310 5.57 -60.41 -40.77
C HIS A 310 4.67 -60.11 -39.54
N ASN A 311 3.33 -59.97 -39.64
CA ASN A 311 2.20 -60.78 -40.22
C ASN A 311 1.59 -61.76 -39.17
N ASP A 312 0.29 -62.11 -39.10
CA ASP A 312 -1.01 -61.56 -39.61
C ASP A 312 -2.02 -61.48 -38.41
N ASP A 313 -3.35 -61.71 -38.37
CA ASP A 313 -4.48 -62.11 -39.26
C ASP A 313 -5.83 -61.66 -38.59
N ASP A 314 -7.04 -61.49 -39.20
CA ASP A 314 -7.55 -61.23 -40.57
C ASP A 314 -9.02 -60.63 -40.51
N ASP A 315 -9.38 -59.73 -41.45
CA ASP A 315 -10.66 -59.54 -42.23
C ASP A 315 -12.11 -59.40 -41.65
N ASP A 316 -13.11 -58.75 -42.32
CA ASP A 316 -13.18 -57.64 -43.34
C ASP A 316 -14.67 -57.11 -43.49
N ASP A 317 -14.96 -56.32 -44.55
CA ASP A 317 -16.24 -55.76 -45.08
C ASP A 317 -16.82 -54.51 -44.34
N ASP A 318 -17.18 -53.37 -44.98
CA ASP A 318 -17.40 -53.07 -46.41
C ASP A 318 -17.24 -51.54 -46.78
N VAL A 319 -16.39 -51.24 -47.78
CA VAL A 319 -16.36 -50.21 -48.88
C VAL A 319 -17.19 -48.88 -48.82
N TYR A 320 -16.80 -47.70 -49.39
CA TYR A 320 -15.52 -47.03 -49.73
C TYR A 320 -15.70 -45.54 -50.19
N TYR A 321 -14.79 -44.67 -49.72
CA TYR A 321 -14.34 -43.29 -50.05
C TYR A 321 -14.61 -42.54 -51.38
N PRO A 322 -14.36 -41.20 -51.42
CA PRO A 322 -13.03 -40.63 -51.81
C PRO A 322 -12.25 -39.88 -50.69
N ILE A 323 -10.91 -39.79 -50.81
CA ILE A 323 -9.96 -39.39 -49.73
C ILE A 323 -9.30 -38.02 -49.98
N VAL A 324 -9.14 -37.19 -48.93
CA VAL A 324 -7.97 -36.30 -48.76
C VAL A 324 -7.48 -36.34 -47.29
N ILE A 325 -6.18 -36.51 -47.11
CA ILE A 325 -5.49 -36.93 -45.88
C ILE A 325 -5.46 -35.85 -44.77
N GLN A 326 -5.62 -36.27 -43.50
CA GLN A 326 -5.26 -35.48 -42.31
C GLN A 326 -3.92 -35.91 -41.71
N GLY A 327 -3.05 -34.95 -41.37
CA GLY A 327 -1.88 -35.16 -40.50
C GLY A 327 -2.23 -34.95 -39.02
N LYS A 328 -1.87 -35.90 -38.14
CA LYS A 328 -2.18 -35.84 -36.70
C LYS A 328 -1.44 -34.68 -36.02
N LYS A 329 -2.17 -33.72 -35.45
CA LYS A 329 -1.61 -32.73 -34.51
C LYS A 329 -1.40 -33.37 -33.13
N ALA A 330 -0.15 -33.47 -32.68
CA ALA A 330 0.12 -33.72 -31.28
C ALA A 330 -0.29 -32.49 -30.44
N LYS A 331 -1.11 -32.69 -29.41
CA LYS A 331 -1.27 -31.69 -28.34
C LYS A 331 0.00 -31.70 -27.50
N LEU A 332 0.79 -30.64 -27.53
CA LEU A 332 1.82 -30.43 -26.50
C LEU A 332 1.09 -30.15 -25.17
N GLY A 333 1.18 -31.09 -24.23
CA GLY A 333 0.89 -30.82 -22.83
C GLY A 333 2.07 -30.11 -22.17
N THR A 334 1.80 -29.19 -21.25
CA THR A 334 2.83 -28.52 -20.44
C THR A 334 3.35 -29.44 -19.34
N GLY A 335 4.04 -30.51 -19.73
CA GLY A 335 4.71 -31.44 -18.83
C GLY A 335 6.04 -30.85 -18.33
N TYR A 336 6.05 -30.35 -17.10
CA TYR A 336 7.26 -29.79 -16.48
C TYR A 336 8.18 -30.92 -15.97
N ALA A 337 8.95 -31.52 -16.89
CA ALA A 337 9.91 -32.58 -16.58
C ALA A 337 11.15 -31.99 -15.88
N GLY A 338 11.12 -31.96 -14.55
CA GLY A 338 12.21 -31.45 -13.73
C GLY A 338 13.40 -32.41 -13.63
N ASP A 339 14.33 -32.34 -14.58
CA ASP A 339 15.77 -32.56 -14.31
C ASP A 339 16.64 -31.72 -15.25
N ALA A 340 16.80 -30.45 -14.89
CA ALA A 340 17.78 -29.55 -15.45
C ALA A 340 18.15 -28.50 -14.40
N ARG A 341 19.43 -28.11 -14.33
CA ARG A 341 19.80 -26.87 -13.62
C ARG A 341 19.20 -25.70 -14.40
N GLU A 342 18.28 -24.97 -13.79
CA GLU A 342 17.70 -23.74 -14.38
C GLU A 342 18.84 -22.78 -14.77
N ASP A 343 18.79 -22.23 -16.00
CA ASP A 343 19.82 -21.30 -16.48
C ASP A 343 19.64 -19.92 -15.81
N MET A 344 20.31 -19.77 -14.67
CA MET A 344 20.29 -18.56 -13.86
C MET A 344 21.05 -17.37 -14.48
N SER A 345 21.68 -17.52 -15.66
CA SER A 345 22.38 -16.41 -16.32
C SER A 345 21.45 -15.23 -16.61
N GLY A 346 20.27 -15.48 -17.18
CA GLY A 346 19.29 -14.44 -17.49
C GLY A 346 18.67 -13.77 -16.25
N HIS A 347 18.55 -14.49 -15.13
CA HIS A 347 18.09 -13.92 -13.87
C HIS A 347 19.17 -13.00 -13.25
N LEU A 348 20.43 -13.44 -13.28
CA LEU A 348 21.57 -12.63 -12.82
C LEU A 348 21.82 -11.41 -13.73
N GLU A 349 21.63 -11.54 -15.05
CA GLU A 349 21.70 -10.41 -15.98
C GLU A 349 20.59 -9.38 -15.68
N ALA A 350 19.36 -9.83 -15.46
CA ALA A 350 18.24 -8.96 -15.08
C ALA A 350 18.47 -8.26 -13.73
N MET A 351 18.97 -8.98 -12.70
CA MET A 351 19.27 -8.39 -11.39
C MET A 351 20.40 -7.35 -11.47
N ASN A 352 21.45 -7.61 -12.25
CA ASN A 352 22.52 -6.64 -12.47
C ASN A 352 22.05 -5.42 -13.26
N ALA A 353 21.20 -5.60 -14.28
CA ALA A 353 20.59 -4.50 -15.01
C ALA A 353 19.70 -3.63 -14.11
N GLN A 354 18.87 -4.24 -13.26
CA GLN A 354 18.05 -3.53 -12.28
C GLN A 354 18.90 -2.74 -11.29
N LYS A 355 19.96 -3.35 -10.74
CA LYS A 355 20.90 -2.68 -9.84
C LYS A 355 21.61 -1.47 -10.49
N ALA A 356 21.94 -1.55 -11.77
CA ALA A 356 22.51 -0.43 -12.52
C ALA A 356 21.50 0.72 -12.73
N LYS A 357 20.21 0.41 -12.96
CA LYS A 357 19.12 1.41 -12.98
C LYS A 357 18.96 2.09 -11.62
N ASP A 358 18.83 1.31 -10.56
CA ASP A 358 18.62 1.82 -9.20
C ASP A 358 19.81 2.67 -8.71
N GLN A 359 21.04 2.33 -9.10
CA GLN A 359 22.22 3.15 -8.83
C GLN A 359 22.16 4.50 -9.58
N LYS A 360 21.75 4.52 -10.86
CA LYS A 360 21.57 5.76 -11.64
C LYS A 360 20.48 6.66 -11.03
N LEU A 361 19.35 6.08 -10.61
CA LEU A 361 18.27 6.80 -9.93
C LEU A 361 18.71 7.34 -8.56
N SER A 362 19.48 6.56 -7.79
CA SER A 362 20.05 6.97 -6.51
C SER A 362 21.02 8.16 -6.66
N THR A 363 21.94 8.12 -7.64
CA THR A 363 22.81 9.28 -7.93
C THR A 363 21.99 10.52 -8.29
N LEU A 364 20.99 10.38 -9.16
CA LEU A 364 20.12 11.51 -9.55
C LEU A 364 19.34 12.09 -8.36
N LEU A 365 18.81 11.24 -7.46
CA LEU A 365 18.19 11.67 -6.21
C LEU A 365 19.19 12.39 -5.30
N SER A 366 20.41 11.88 -5.14
CA SER A 366 21.46 12.51 -4.33
C SER A 366 21.86 13.88 -4.89
N ASP A 367 22.09 13.98 -6.20
CA ASP A 367 22.48 15.24 -6.84
C ASP A 367 21.39 16.32 -6.66
N ILE A 368 20.11 15.97 -6.89
CA ILE A 368 18.98 16.88 -6.69
C ILE A 368 18.79 17.22 -5.19
N ARG A 369 19.04 16.27 -4.27
CA ARG A 369 18.93 16.49 -2.80
C ARG A 369 19.79 17.65 -2.32
N THR A 370 20.94 17.91 -2.96
CA THR A 370 21.83 19.04 -2.60
C THR A 370 21.15 20.41 -2.75
N PHE A 371 20.20 20.54 -3.68
CA PHE A 371 19.49 21.77 -3.98
C PHE A 371 18.15 21.93 -3.24
N LEU A 372 17.73 20.94 -2.44
CA LEU A 372 16.54 21.08 -1.59
C LEU A 372 16.70 22.22 -0.58
N PRO A 373 15.62 22.94 -0.24
CA PRO A 373 15.60 23.83 0.91
C PRO A 373 15.99 23.07 2.19
N SER A 374 17.01 23.54 2.89
CA SER A 374 17.48 22.90 4.13
C SER A 374 18.01 23.92 5.11
N VAL A 375 17.31 24.09 6.23
CA VAL A 375 17.75 24.94 7.35
C VAL A 375 19.08 24.44 7.94
N ASN A 376 19.35 23.13 7.91
CA ASN A 376 20.53 22.50 8.51
C ASN A 376 21.53 22.01 7.45
N ARG A 377 22.19 22.93 6.72
CA ARG A 377 23.31 22.59 5.83
C ARG A 377 24.60 22.36 6.63
N GLU A 378 25.34 21.30 6.30
CA GLU A 378 26.59 20.89 6.96
C GLU A 378 27.68 21.99 6.98
N SER A 379 27.60 22.95 6.06
CA SER A 379 28.49 24.10 5.94
C SER A 379 28.26 25.21 6.99
N ASN A 380 27.20 25.13 7.81
CA ASN A 380 26.70 26.23 8.66
C ASN A 380 26.46 27.54 7.87
N ILE A 381 26.11 27.41 6.59
CA ILE A 381 25.77 28.52 5.69
C ILE A 381 24.36 28.27 5.20
N HIS A 382 23.49 29.21 5.49
CA HIS A 382 22.10 29.22 5.08
C HIS A 382 21.94 30.23 3.93
N PHE A 383 21.10 29.92 2.95
CA PHE A 383 20.73 30.85 1.89
C PHE A 383 19.29 31.32 2.10
N ASP A 384 18.91 32.47 1.56
CA ASP A 384 17.53 32.98 1.71
C ASP A 384 16.50 32.01 1.10
N SER A 385 16.92 31.24 0.09
CA SER A 385 16.17 30.14 -0.53
C SER A 385 16.03 28.87 0.33
N ASP A 386 16.73 28.76 1.47
CA ASP A 386 16.55 27.69 2.47
C ASP A 386 15.50 28.00 3.54
N PHE A 387 15.07 29.25 3.65
CA PHE A 387 14.01 29.69 4.56
C PHE A 387 12.71 29.99 3.79
N LEU A 388 12.83 30.67 2.64
CA LEU A 388 11.70 31.05 1.78
C LEU A 388 11.81 30.36 0.41
N PRO A 389 11.48 29.05 0.33
CA PRO A 389 11.45 28.34 -0.94
C PRO A 389 10.32 28.87 -1.84
N HIS A 390 10.59 28.99 -3.14
CA HIS A 390 9.59 29.45 -4.10
C HIS A 390 8.40 28.47 -4.15
N PRO A 391 7.12 28.90 -4.17
CA PRO A 391 5.97 27.98 -4.11
C PRO A 391 5.95 26.89 -5.19
N ALA A 392 6.47 27.19 -6.39
CA ALA A 392 6.70 26.19 -7.44
C ALA A 392 7.54 24.96 -6.97
N THR A 393 8.50 25.15 -6.06
CA THR A 393 9.28 24.06 -5.44
C THR A 393 8.35 23.10 -4.69
N LEU A 394 7.43 23.64 -3.88
CA LEU A 394 6.46 22.84 -3.12
C LEU A 394 5.58 22.01 -4.07
N ALA A 395 5.01 22.66 -5.09
CA ALA A 395 4.19 22.01 -6.11
C ALA A 395 4.96 20.91 -6.87
N HIS A 396 6.21 21.17 -7.27
CA HIS A 396 7.05 20.14 -7.92
C HIS A 396 7.35 18.94 -7.01
N LEU A 397 7.56 19.15 -5.72
CA LEU A 397 7.76 18.07 -4.74
C LEU A 397 6.47 17.26 -4.55
N ARG A 398 5.34 17.94 -4.31
CA ARG A 398 4.00 17.34 -4.13
C ARG A 398 3.53 16.48 -5.30
N ARG A 399 3.87 16.83 -6.55
CA ARG A 399 3.44 16.05 -7.74
C ARG A 399 4.49 15.10 -8.33
N ARG A 400 5.78 15.44 -8.31
CA ARG A 400 6.82 14.60 -8.96
C ARG A 400 7.60 13.74 -7.97
N PHE A 401 8.08 14.31 -6.86
CA PHE A 401 8.79 13.52 -5.85
C PHE A 401 7.84 12.54 -5.15
N ASN A 402 6.67 13.00 -4.71
CA ASN A 402 5.67 12.13 -4.05
C ASN A 402 5.13 11.04 -5.00
N PHE A 403 5.07 11.26 -6.32
CA PHE A 403 4.75 10.21 -7.28
C PHE A 403 5.82 9.10 -7.27
N VAL A 404 7.11 9.43 -7.41
CA VAL A 404 8.20 8.44 -7.37
C VAL A 404 8.30 7.78 -5.99
N SER A 405 8.20 8.55 -4.92
CA SER A 405 8.22 8.07 -3.52
C SER A 405 7.08 7.09 -3.24
N SER A 406 5.83 7.43 -3.60
CA SER A 406 4.69 6.54 -3.35
C SER A 406 4.72 5.26 -4.18
N GLN A 407 5.26 5.28 -5.41
CA GLN A 407 5.45 4.06 -6.20
C GLN A 407 6.56 3.15 -5.64
N LEU A 408 7.60 3.71 -5.02
CA LEU A 408 8.62 2.93 -4.31
C LEU A 408 8.08 2.37 -2.97
N LEU A 409 7.35 3.17 -2.19
CA LEU A 409 6.84 2.76 -0.87
C LEU A 409 5.62 1.81 -0.90
N ARG A 410 5.02 1.55 -2.08
CA ARG A 410 3.83 0.68 -2.22
C ARG A 410 4.13 -0.75 -2.67
N ASN A 411 5.16 -0.95 -3.49
CA ASN A 411 5.21 -2.12 -4.38
C ASN A 411 6.26 -3.18 -4.02
N ASP A 412 7.30 -2.84 -3.25
CA ASP A 412 8.42 -3.74 -2.97
C ASP A 412 8.20 -4.55 -1.67
N SER A 413 8.61 -5.82 -1.66
CA SER A 413 8.75 -6.55 -0.40
C SER A 413 9.99 -6.05 0.36
N LEU A 414 10.00 -6.15 1.69
CA LEU A 414 11.16 -5.80 2.53
C LEU A 414 12.47 -6.47 2.05
N THR A 415 12.37 -7.64 1.42
CA THR A 415 13.47 -8.30 0.70
C THR A 415 13.99 -7.51 -0.50
N ASP A 416 13.11 -7.19 -1.45
CA ASP A 416 13.47 -6.46 -2.67
C ASP A 416 14.00 -5.07 -2.31
N MET A 417 13.39 -4.41 -1.32
CA MET A 417 13.88 -3.17 -0.74
C MET A 417 15.30 -3.28 -0.20
N SER A 418 15.67 -4.39 0.45
CA SER A 418 17.00 -4.60 1.00
C SER A 418 18.07 -4.86 -0.07
N ASP A 419 17.74 -5.54 -1.16
CA ASP A 419 18.63 -5.68 -2.33
C ASP A 419 18.76 -4.36 -3.11
N ARG A 420 17.70 -3.55 -3.14
CA ARG A 420 17.64 -2.19 -3.72
C ARG A 420 18.03 -1.09 -2.71
N SER A 421 18.65 -1.45 -1.58
CA SER A 421 18.85 -0.57 -0.41
C SER A 421 19.53 0.77 -0.70
N ILE A 422 20.40 0.84 -1.71
CA ILE A 422 21.05 2.09 -2.17
C ILE A 422 20.03 3.16 -2.57
N LEU A 423 18.94 2.76 -3.25
CA LEU A 423 17.87 3.68 -3.66
C LEU A 423 17.02 4.10 -2.45
N TYR A 424 16.68 3.15 -1.58
CA TYR A 424 15.86 3.40 -0.40
C TYR A 424 16.57 4.25 0.66
N PHE A 425 17.90 4.13 0.82
CA PHE A 425 18.66 4.99 1.73
C PHE A 425 18.66 6.46 1.29
N GLU A 426 18.76 6.75 0.00
CA GLU A 426 18.55 8.12 -0.51
C GLU A 426 17.11 8.58 -0.36
N LEU A 427 16.11 7.72 -0.61
CA LEU A 427 14.70 8.04 -0.36
C LEU A 427 14.43 8.39 1.11
N PHE A 428 15.04 7.67 2.05
CA PHE A 428 14.95 7.96 3.48
C PHE A 428 15.62 9.29 3.85
N LEU A 429 16.78 9.62 3.26
CA LEU A 429 17.41 10.93 3.44
C LEU A 429 16.58 12.08 2.84
N TRP A 430 15.87 11.85 1.74
CA TRP A 430 14.89 12.80 1.20
C TRP A 430 13.73 13.07 2.17
N LEU A 431 13.09 12.01 2.69
CA LEU A 431 11.99 12.14 3.64
C LEU A 431 12.43 12.79 4.96
N GLU A 432 13.63 12.46 5.45
CA GLU A 432 14.24 13.15 6.59
C GLU A 432 14.45 14.65 6.34
N THR A 433 15.00 15.05 5.18
CA THR A 433 15.21 16.47 4.85
C THR A 433 13.87 17.21 4.74
N ILE A 434 12.87 16.63 4.09
CA ILE A 434 11.52 17.19 3.99
C ILE A 434 10.89 17.39 5.39
N SER A 435 11.06 16.43 6.30
CA SER A 435 10.50 16.51 7.66
C SER A 435 11.15 17.56 8.58
N ARG A 436 12.28 18.14 8.18
CA ARG A 436 13.05 19.14 8.98
C ARG A 436 12.78 20.59 8.59
N HIS A 437 12.08 20.83 7.48
CA HIS A 437 11.85 22.17 6.95
C HIS A 437 10.36 22.52 7.07
N GLU A 438 10.06 23.66 7.66
CA GLU A 438 8.72 24.04 8.08
C GLU A 438 7.67 24.02 6.95
N ALA A 439 7.94 24.67 5.81
CA ALA A 439 7.05 24.66 4.64
C ALA A 439 6.95 23.28 3.93
N LEU A 440 7.86 22.35 4.20
CA LEU A 440 7.90 21.02 3.58
C LEU A 440 7.30 19.93 4.47
N ALA A 441 7.35 20.09 5.80
CA ALA A 441 6.93 19.12 6.79
C ALA A 441 5.47 18.65 6.60
N SER A 442 4.55 19.55 6.26
CA SER A 442 3.14 19.24 6.01
C SER A 442 2.94 18.18 4.91
N MET A 443 3.82 18.14 3.89
CA MET A 443 3.74 17.17 2.79
C MET A 443 3.93 15.72 3.24
N MET A 444 4.47 15.48 4.44
CA MET A 444 4.61 14.12 5.00
C MET A 444 3.25 13.53 5.42
N ALA A 445 2.29 14.38 5.76
CA ALA A 445 0.95 14.02 6.22
C ALA A 445 -0.11 14.08 5.10
N MET A 446 0.01 15.01 4.17
CA MET A 446 -0.98 15.24 3.11
C MET A 446 -1.19 14.00 2.23
N PRO A 447 -2.45 13.67 1.87
CA PRO A 447 -2.75 12.70 0.83
C PRO A 447 -2.08 13.06 -0.52
N ILE A 448 -1.64 12.03 -1.26
CA ILE A 448 -1.02 12.19 -2.58
C ILE A 448 -2.10 11.98 -3.64
N MET A 449 -2.29 12.95 -4.53
CA MET A 449 -3.17 12.81 -5.69
C MET A 449 -2.49 11.95 -6.77
N VAL A 450 -3.05 10.77 -7.07
CA VAL A 450 -2.48 9.78 -7.99
C VAL A 450 -3.39 9.56 -9.19
N VAL A 451 -2.81 9.41 -10.38
CA VAL A 451 -3.53 9.12 -11.63
C VAL A 451 -4.21 7.75 -11.56
N THR A 452 -5.54 7.72 -11.53
CA THR A 452 -6.32 6.48 -11.63
C THR A 452 -6.76 6.18 -13.06
N SER A 453 -7.12 7.19 -13.87
CA SER A 453 -7.50 6.96 -15.27
C SER A 453 -7.20 8.14 -16.21
N VAL A 454 -7.06 7.84 -17.50
CA VAL A 454 -6.78 8.83 -18.56
C VAL A 454 -7.80 8.65 -19.69
N LYS A 455 -8.74 9.60 -19.79
CA LYS A 455 -9.71 9.72 -20.89
C LYS A 455 -9.06 10.54 -22.02
N THR A 456 -8.69 9.91 -23.13
CA THR A 456 -8.15 10.63 -24.30
C THR A 456 -9.28 11.25 -25.12
N VAL A 457 -9.29 12.58 -25.27
CA VAL A 457 -10.30 13.26 -26.11
C VAL A 457 -9.89 13.17 -27.58
N ALA A 458 -10.83 12.80 -28.46
CA ALA A 458 -10.58 12.75 -29.89
C ALA A 458 -10.51 14.18 -30.47
N ALA A 459 -9.32 14.62 -30.88
CA ALA A 459 -9.06 15.99 -31.34
C ALA A 459 -10.06 16.45 -32.43
N LYS A 460 -10.75 17.57 -32.17
CA LYS A 460 -11.73 18.19 -33.09
C LYS A 460 -11.04 18.54 -34.42
N LYS A 461 -11.62 18.11 -35.55
CA LYS A 461 -11.04 18.24 -36.90
C LYS A 461 -11.19 19.65 -37.50
N SER A 462 -10.69 20.69 -36.83
CA SER A 462 -10.78 22.08 -37.34
C SER A 462 -9.70 23.01 -36.80
N SER A 463 -8.48 22.88 -37.29
CA SER A 463 -7.41 23.88 -37.13
C SER A 463 -6.84 24.24 -38.51
N PRO A 464 -6.64 25.54 -38.85
CA PRO A 464 -6.01 25.94 -40.11
C PRO A 464 -4.57 25.41 -40.25
N LYS A 465 -4.05 25.35 -41.48
CA LYS A 465 -2.67 24.93 -41.75
C LYS A 465 -1.67 25.90 -41.11
N GLY A 466 -1.08 25.53 -39.98
CA GLY A 466 0.04 26.26 -39.36
C GLY A 466 0.18 26.08 -37.84
N THR A 467 -0.91 25.75 -37.14
CA THR A 467 -0.90 25.53 -35.68
C THR A 467 -0.57 24.07 -35.33
N PRO A 468 0.18 23.81 -34.22
CA PRO A 468 0.47 22.45 -33.75
C PRO A 468 -0.80 21.71 -33.31
N ARG A 469 -0.77 20.38 -33.30
CA ARG A 469 -1.94 19.56 -32.96
C ARG A 469 -2.04 19.33 -31.45
N ILE A 470 -2.59 20.31 -30.75
CA ILE A 470 -3.06 20.16 -29.37
C ILE A 470 -3.90 18.87 -29.24
N ARG A 471 -3.55 18.05 -28.25
CA ARG A 471 -4.35 16.89 -27.82
C ARG A 471 -4.70 17.08 -26.35
N GLU A 472 -5.98 17.13 -26.07
CA GLU A 472 -6.51 17.19 -24.71
C GLU A 472 -6.67 15.76 -24.15
N ARG A 473 -6.23 15.56 -22.91
CA ARG A 473 -6.44 14.33 -22.14
C ARG A 473 -7.03 14.69 -20.79
N THR A 474 -8.23 14.20 -20.49
CA THR A 474 -8.80 14.35 -19.14
C THR A 474 -8.24 13.25 -18.26
N ILE A 475 -7.51 13.61 -17.22
CA ILE A 475 -6.92 12.69 -16.25
C ILE A 475 -7.72 12.79 -14.95
N ILE A 476 -8.14 11.64 -14.42
CA ILE A 476 -8.74 11.56 -13.07
C ILE A 476 -7.64 11.26 -12.07
N TYR A 477 -7.48 12.14 -11.10
CA TYR A 477 -6.67 11.94 -9.91
C TYR A 477 -7.56 11.53 -8.74
N GLU A 478 -7.08 10.60 -7.93
CA GLU A 478 -7.72 10.20 -6.67
C GLU A 478 -6.74 10.40 -5.51
N GLY A 479 -7.27 10.80 -4.35
CA GLY A 479 -6.51 10.90 -3.11
C GLY A 479 -5.99 9.53 -2.66
N SER A 480 -4.81 9.53 -2.04
CA SER A 480 -4.19 8.29 -1.59
C SER A 480 -3.19 8.52 -0.45
N ALA A 481 -2.79 7.44 0.24
CA ALA A 481 -1.95 7.48 1.44
C ALA A 481 -0.69 8.35 1.28
N GLY A 482 -0.45 9.22 2.27
CA GLY A 482 0.68 10.17 2.31
C GLY A 482 2.05 9.50 2.56
N PRO A 483 3.18 10.22 2.37
CA PRO A 483 4.51 9.64 2.49
C PRO A 483 4.80 8.98 3.85
N ARG A 484 4.37 9.59 4.96
CA ARG A 484 4.56 9.01 6.30
C ARG A 484 3.67 7.78 6.55
N GLU A 485 2.50 7.73 5.91
CA GLU A 485 1.56 6.60 6.00
C GLU A 485 2.06 5.37 5.25
N LEU A 486 2.55 5.57 4.02
CA LEU A 486 3.18 4.51 3.23
C LEU A 486 4.45 3.99 3.90
N LEU A 487 5.25 4.88 4.51
CA LEU A 487 6.42 4.48 5.31
C LEU A 487 6.04 3.63 6.53
N GLU A 488 4.91 3.89 7.20
CA GLU A 488 4.52 3.11 8.39
C GLU A 488 4.24 1.63 8.04
N ALA A 489 3.65 1.33 6.88
CA ALA A 489 3.45 -0.05 6.44
C ALA A 489 4.79 -0.82 6.32
N ILE A 490 5.86 -0.13 5.92
CA ILE A 490 7.23 -0.68 5.83
C ILE A 490 7.89 -0.75 7.22
N VAL A 491 7.66 0.23 8.10
CA VAL A 491 8.11 0.21 9.51
C VAL A 491 7.50 -0.99 10.24
N ILE A 492 6.22 -1.29 10.00
CA ILE A 492 5.51 -2.47 10.51
C ILE A 492 6.19 -3.78 10.07
N GLN A 493 6.50 -3.91 8.78
CA GLN A 493 7.21 -5.07 8.24
C GLN A 493 8.63 -5.18 8.82
N ALA A 494 9.36 -4.06 8.95
CA ALA A 494 10.70 -4.01 9.51
C ALA A 494 10.71 -4.41 11.00
N GLN A 495 9.76 -3.93 11.81
CA GLN A 495 9.64 -4.34 13.21
C GLN A 495 9.34 -5.84 13.36
N ALA A 496 8.47 -6.40 12.51
CA ALA A 496 8.18 -7.83 12.50
C ALA A 496 9.40 -8.68 12.07
N ALA A 497 10.18 -8.20 11.11
CA ALA A 497 11.44 -8.81 10.72
C ALA A 497 12.52 -8.71 11.81
N LEU A 498 12.62 -7.59 12.52
CA LEU A 498 13.52 -7.44 13.68
C LEU A 498 13.18 -8.46 14.77
N LYS A 499 11.91 -8.55 15.21
CA LYS A 499 11.46 -9.62 16.13
C LYS A 499 11.79 -11.03 15.60
N GLY A 500 11.64 -11.26 14.30
CA GLY A 500 12.01 -12.51 13.62
C GLY A 500 13.50 -12.87 13.63
N LEU A 501 14.38 -11.88 13.84
CA LEU A 501 15.83 -12.06 14.01
C LEU A 501 16.25 -12.06 15.49
N GLU A 502 15.53 -11.32 16.34
CA GLU A 502 15.82 -11.16 17.77
C GLU A 502 15.30 -12.33 18.62
N GLY A 503 14.09 -12.85 18.35
CA GLY A 503 13.47 -14.01 19.03
C GLY A 503 14.14 -15.37 18.76
N MET A 504 15.40 -15.36 18.32
CA MET A 504 16.28 -16.51 18.14
C MET A 504 17.69 -16.26 18.69
N LYS A 505 18.01 -15.06 19.18
CA LYS A 505 19.14 -14.87 20.10
C LYS A 505 18.78 -15.59 21.40
N ALA A 506 19.73 -16.33 21.98
CA ALA A 506 19.60 -16.74 23.37
C ALA A 506 19.50 -15.49 24.26
N ALA A 507 18.69 -15.54 25.32
CA ALA A 507 18.77 -14.57 26.39
C ALA A 507 20.21 -14.58 26.92
N GLU A 508 20.88 -13.42 26.91
CA GLU A 508 22.20 -13.30 27.54
C GLU A 508 21.99 -13.51 29.05
N PRO A 509 22.59 -14.54 29.68
CA PRO A 509 22.38 -14.77 31.10
C PRO A 509 22.92 -13.56 31.87
N GLU A 510 22.14 -13.06 32.84
CA GLU A 510 22.53 -11.88 33.62
C GLU A 510 23.96 -12.04 34.14
N THR A 511 24.82 -11.08 33.82
CA THR A 511 26.23 -11.11 34.19
C THR A 511 26.42 -10.82 35.67
N GLN A 512 26.03 -11.77 36.51
CA GLN A 512 26.41 -11.82 37.92
C GLN A 512 27.92 -11.63 38.01
N GLU A 513 28.34 -10.55 38.68
CA GLU A 513 29.76 -10.17 38.77
C GLU A 513 30.54 -11.18 39.60
N MET A 514 30.99 -12.27 38.98
CA MET A 514 31.85 -13.25 39.64
C MET A 514 33.10 -12.55 40.17
N SER A 515 33.25 -12.64 41.50
CA SER A 515 34.31 -12.04 42.29
C SER A 515 35.71 -12.43 41.76
N GLU A 516 36.71 -11.58 42.00
CA GLU A 516 38.08 -11.84 41.54
C GLU A 516 38.64 -13.19 42.04
N GLU A 517 38.15 -13.69 43.17
CA GLU A 517 38.66 -14.92 43.79
C GLU A 517 38.23 -16.17 43.01
N GLN A 518 37.00 -16.19 42.47
CA GLN A 518 36.52 -17.27 41.58
C GLN A 518 37.33 -17.30 40.27
N LYS A 519 37.70 -16.13 39.72
CA LYS A 519 38.50 -16.00 38.49
C LYS A 519 39.93 -16.52 38.61
N ARG A 520 40.44 -16.76 39.82
CA ARG A 520 41.80 -17.30 40.05
C ARG A 520 41.85 -18.83 40.13
N MET A 521 40.72 -19.51 40.29
CA MET A 521 40.65 -20.97 40.55
C MET A 521 40.54 -21.83 39.28
N THR A 522 40.25 -21.24 38.11
CA THR A 522 40.00 -21.96 36.84
C THR A 522 41.10 -21.75 35.79
N ALA A 523 42.31 -21.40 36.22
CA ALA A 523 43.38 -20.93 35.35
C ALA A 523 44.43 -22.00 34.95
N ASP A 524 44.06 -23.28 34.88
CA ASP A 524 44.97 -24.32 34.39
C ASP A 524 44.25 -25.56 33.79
N GLU A 525 43.83 -25.49 32.52
CA GLU A 525 43.87 -26.66 31.63
C GLU A 525 43.93 -26.27 30.14
N LYS A 526 44.80 -26.93 29.36
CA LYS A 526 44.96 -26.69 27.92
C LYS A 526 44.11 -27.68 27.10
N GLY A 527 42.96 -27.24 26.59
CA GLY A 527 42.11 -28.11 25.76
C GLY A 527 41.18 -27.39 24.78
N LYS A 528 41.61 -27.30 23.51
CA LYS A 528 40.86 -26.83 22.32
C LYS A 528 40.23 -25.41 22.41
N GLY A 529 40.48 -24.60 21.39
CA GLY A 529 39.67 -23.40 21.16
C GLY A 529 38.20 -23.82 20.93
N LYS A 530 37.32 -23.33 21.79
CA LYS A 530 35.86 -23.42 21.65
C LYS A 530 35.44 -22.31 20.68
N ASP A 531 34.68 -22.66 19.65
CA ASP A 531 34.28 -21.75 18.56
C ASP A 531 33.11 -20.87 19.02
N ASP A 532 33.40 -20.00 19.99
CA ASP A 532 32.42 -19.13 20.65
C ASP A 532 32.21 -17.84 19.85
N GLY A 533 31.26 -17.87 18.91
CA GLY A 533 30.81 -16.69 18.17
C GLY A 533 29.91 -17.05 16.99
N ALA A 534 28.60 -16.83 17.12
CA ALA A 534 27.66 -17.11 16.04
C ALA A 534 27.98 -16.25 14.80
N VAL A 535 28.35 -16.91 13.69
CA VAL A 535 28.56 -16.26 12.39
C VAL A 535 27.20 -15.90 11.80
N VAL A 536 26.64 -14.77 12.24
CA VAL A 536 25.48 -14.13 11.63
C VAL A 536 25.79 -13.95 10.15
N SER A 537 24.96 -14.55 9.28
CA SER A 537 25.17 -14.47 7.83
C SER A 537 25.21 -13.02 7.37
N GLU A 538 26.09 -12.71 6.42
CA GLU A 538 26.18 -11.40 5.75
C GLU A 538 24.81 -10.90 5.25
N GLU A 539 23.94 -11.82 4.82
CA GLU A 539 22.56 -11.54 4.40
C GLU A 539 21.65 -11.14 5.58
N ASN A 540 21.74 -11.84 6.72
CA ASN A 540 21.02 -11.50 7.94
C ASN A 540 21.42 -10.11 8.43
N LYS A 541 22.72 -9.83 8.45
CA LYS A 541 23.24 -8.53 8.90
C LYS A 541 22.76 -7.40 8.00
N LYS A 542 22.79 -7.57 6.68
CA LYS A 542 22.26 -6.57 5.72
C LYS A 542 20.78 -6.29 5.94
N LEU A 543 19.97 -7.32 6.16
CA LEU A 543 18.55 -7.12 6.47
C LEU A 543 18.35 -6.44 7.84
N LEU A 544 19.12 -6.82 8.86
CA LEU A 544 19.08 -6.21 10.19
C LEU A 544 19.42 -4.71 10.11
N ASP A 545 20.56 -4.37 9.50
CA ASP A 545 21.02 -2.99 9.31
C ASP A 545 19.99 -2.17 8.50
N PHE A 546 19.35 -2.77 7.49
CA PHE A 546 18.28 -2.16 6.69
C PHE A 546 17.00 -1.89 7.51
N CYS A 547 16.54 -2.86 8.31
CA CYS A 547 15.36 -2.72 9.16
C CYS A 547 15.58 -1.69 10.28
N LEU A 548 16.77 -1.70 10.89
CA LEU A 548 17.17 -0.69 11.86
C LEU A 548 17.21 0.71 11.22
N ARG A 549 17.71 0.84 9.98
CA ARG A 549 17.67 2.11 9.24
C ARG A 549 16.24 2.59 9.04
N ILE A 550 15.31 1.74 8.61
CA ILE A 550 13.87 2.09 8.45
C ILE A 550 13.28 2.63 9.76
N VAL A 551 13.41 1.88 10.85
CA VAL A 551 12.83 2.25 12.15
C VAL A 551 13.45 3.54 12.70
N ASN A 552 14.75 3.75 12.51
CA ASN A 552 15.43 4.97 12.92
C ASN A 552 15.06 6.17 12.03
N THR A 553 14.85 5.98 10.73
CA THR A 553 14.33 7.01 9.81
C THR A 553 12.96 7.50 10.27
N ALA A 554 12.02 6.60 10.56
CA ALA A 554 10.67 6.97 11.00
C ALA A 554 10.70 7.74 12.34
N LYS A 555 11.50 7.29 13.31
CA LYS A 555 11.72 8.01 14.59
C LYS A 555 12.37 9.39 14.40
N ALA A 556 13.29 9.52 13.44
CA ALA A 556 13.93 10.80 13.13
C ALA A 556 12.94 11.79 12.48
N ILE A 557 12.11 11.31 11.55
CA ILE A 557 11.01 12.08 10.93
C ILE A 557 10.02 12.52 12.00
N ASP A 558 9.50 11.60 12.83
CA ASP A 558 8.49 11.93 13.84
C ASP A 558 9.01 12.96 14.86
N ARG A 559 10.31 12.87 15.25
CA ARG A 559 10.94 13.92 16.06
C ARG A 559 10.99 15.27 15.33
N SER A 560 11.44 15.30 14.07
CA SER A 560 11.53 16.56 13.32
C SER A 560 10.18 17.17 12.97
N LEU A 561 9.11 16.37 12.86
CA LEU A 561 7.74 16.87 12.77
C LEU A 561 7.23 17.44 14.10
N VAL A 562 7.60 16.87 15.26
CA VAL A 562 7.34 17.50 16.57
C VAL A 562 8.11 18.82 16.72
N GLU A 563 9.36 18.88 16.24
CA GLU A 563 10.21 20.08 16.28
C GLU A 563 9.69 21.20 15.35
N THR A 564 9.06 20.88 14.21
CA THR A 564 8.64 21.87 13.19
C THR A 564 7.15 22.19 13.16
N LYS A 565 6.26 21.28 13.57
CA LYS A 565 4.79 21.48 13.56
C LYS A 565 4.10 21.14 14.89
N GLY A 566 4.87 20.79 15.91
CA GLY A 566 4.38 20.54 17.27
C GLY A 566 3.76 19.15 17.47
N LYS A 567 3.47 18.82 18.73
CA LYS A 567 2.99 17.48 19.12
C LYS A 567 1.60 17.16 18.58
N ALA A 568 0.66 18.10 18.63
CA ALA A 568 -0.72 17.89 18.20
C ALA A 568 -0.82 17.45 16.72
N PHE A 569 0.03 18.03 15.85
CA PHE A 569 0.16 17.61 14.46
C PHE A 569 0.58 16.13 14.32
N VAL A 570 1.59 15.72 15.08
CA VAL A 570 2.12 14.34 15.03
C VAL A 570 1.16 13.34 15.70
N GLU A 571 0.46 13.74 16.75
CA GLU A 571 -0.59 12.93 17.38
C GLU A 571 -1.78 12.71 16.44
N ARG A 572 -2.22 13.76 15.70
CA ARG A 572 -3.25 13.63 14.65
C ARG A 572 -2.77 12.77 13.48
N LEU A 573 -1.52 12.91 13.04
CA LEU A 573 -0.91 12.06 12.02
C LEU A 573 -0.88 10.59 12.48
N HIS A 574 -0.39 10.33 13.69
CA HIS A 574 -0.35 9.00 14.31
C HIS A 574 -1.74 8.42 14.58
N ALA A 575 -2.81 9.21 14.64
CA ALA A 575 -4.18 8.70 14.67
C ALA A 575 -4.63 8.13 13.31
N GLY A 576 -4.14 8.68 12.19
CA GLY A 576 -4.42 8.22 10.83
C GLY A 576 -3.52 7.10 10.30
N LEU A 577 -2.38 6.82 10.96
CA LEU A 577 -1.44 5.77 10.55
C LEU A 577 -2.02 4.34 10.73
N PRO A 578 -1.62 3.37 9.89
CA PRO A 578 -1.78 1.94 10.17
C PRO A 578 -1.15 1.57 11.51
N LYS A 579 -1.79 0.69 12.28
CA LYS A 579 -1.27 0.21 13.57
C LYS A 579 -1.37 -1.31 13.64
N ILE A 580 -0.28 -1.97 14.00
CA ILE A 580 -0.33 -3.31 14.60
C ILE A 580 -0.92 -3.15 16.01
N PRO A 581 -1.75 -4.06 16.52
CA PRO A 581 -1.99 -4.19 17.96
C PRO A 581 -0.64 -4.32 18.68
N ALA A 582 -0.38 -3.41 19.61
CA ALA A 582 0.86 -3.43 20.37
C ALA A 582 0.88 -4.65 21.30
N THR A 583 2.04 -5.30 21.37
CA THR A 583 2.29 -6.35 22.36
C THR A 583 2.18 -5.78 23.77
N SER A 584 1.43 -6.46 24.63
CA SER A 584 1.43 -6.30 26.11
C SER A 584 1.36 -4.88 26.70
N SER A 585 0.18 -4.25 26.68
CA SER A 585 -0.43 -3.62 27.89
C SER A 585 -1.82 -3.00 27.64
N LEU A 586 -2.56 -2.81 28.74
CA LEU A 586 -3.90 -2.19 28.84
C LEU A 586 -5.05 -2.92 28.13
N GLN A 587 -5.72 -3.77 28.92
CA GLN A 587 -6.96 -4.52 28.65
C GLN A 587 -8.21 -3.61 28.65
N THR A 588 -8.11 -2.39 28.12
CA THR A 588 -9.14 -1.33 28.20
C THR A 588 -9.54 -0.81 26.82
N ASP A 589 -10.81 -0.48 26.69
CA ASP A 589 -11.41 0.28 25.58
C ASP A 589 -11.34 -0.34 24.18
N VAL A 590 -11.52 -1.67 24.11
CA VAL A 590 -12.35 -2.22 23.02
C VAL A 590 -13.80 -1.82 23.27
N ALA A 591 -14.12 -0.55 22.98
CA ALA A 591 -15.49 -0.09 22.89
C ALA A 591 -16.26 -1.05 21.96
N PRO A 592 -17.48 -1.52 22.34
CA PRO A 592 -18.16 -2.58 21.62
C PRO A 592 -18.50 -2.12 20.21
N ILE A 593 -17.67 -2.52 19.24
CA ILE A 593 -17.84 -2.19 17.82
C ILE A 593 -19.24 -2.59 17.42
N ASP A 594 -20.08 -1.62 17.08
CA ASP A 594 -21.43 -1.89 16.65
C ASP A 594 -21.40 -2.55 15.26
N ALA A 595 -22.33 -3.47 15.04
CA ALA A 595 -22.61 -4.02 13.71
C ALA A 595 -23.53 -3.08 12.90
N GLY A 596 -24.06 -2.03 13.51
CA GLY A 596 -24.99 -1.10 12.87
C GLY A 596 -26.34 -1.74 12.54
N GLU A 597 -27.21 -1.01 11.86
CA GLU A 597 -28.54 -1.53 11.49
C GLU A 597 -28.52 -2.34 10.18
N THR A 598 -27.63 -2.00 9.23
CA THR A 598 -27.53 -2.65 7.91
C THR A 598 -26.46 -3.76 7.87
N GLU A 599 -26.60 -4.72 6.95
CA GLU A 599 -25.59 -5.77 6.75
C GLU A 599 -24.30 -5.23 6.10
N GLU A 600 -24.39 -4.18 5.28
CA GLU A 600 -23.23 -3.49 4.70
C GLU A 600 -22.37 -2.81 5.78
N SER A 601 -23.01 -2.16 6.77
CA SER A 601 -22.33 -1.58 7.92
C SER A 601 -21.66 -2.65 8.79
N ALA A 602 -22.35 -3.78 9.04
CA ALA A 602 -21.78 -4.93 9.75
C ALA A 602 -20.57 -5.51 9.01
N MET A 603 -20.63 -5.56 7.68
CA MET A 603 -19.55 -6.05 6.82
C MET A 603 -18.33 -5.13 6.87
N GLU A 604 -18.49 -3.81 6.74
CA GLU A 604 -17.38 -2.85 6.87
C GLU A 604 -16.79 -2.90 8.28
N ALA A 605 -17.62 -2.84 9.33
CA ALA A 605 -17.20 -2.89 10.72
C ALA A 605 -16.39 -4.16 11.04
N TYR A 606 -16.84 -5.32 10.52
CA TYR A 606 -16.10 -6.58 10.65
C TYR A 606 -14.77 -6.56 9.91
N VAL A 607 -14.71 -6.08 8.66
CA VAL A 607 -13.45 -6.04 7.89
C VAL A 607 -12.47 -5.05 8.52
N LYS A 608 -12.94 -3.92 9.04
CA LYS A 608 -12.17 -2.89 9.75
C LYS A 608 -11.64 -3.39 11.10
N TRP A 609 -12.44 -4.16 11.83
CA TRP A 609 -12.03 -4.85 13.06
C TRP A 609 -11.02 -5.97 12.78
N ALA A 610 -11.35 -6.89 11.88
CA ALA A 610 -10.53 -8.07 11.59
C ALA A 610 -9.17 -7.69 11.02
N ASN A 611 -9.08 -6.63 10.19
CA ASN A 611 -7.79 -6.12 9.71
C ASN A 611 -6.88 -5.59 10.82
N ARG A 612 -7.43 -5.13 11.95
CA ARG A 612 -6.64 -4.77 13.13
C ARG A 612 -6.14 -6.01 13.86
N VAL A 613 -7.02 -6.99 14.15
CA VAL A 613 -6.67 -8.15 15.00
C VAL A 613 -6.13 -9.38 14.25
N ARG A 614 -5.95 -9.31 12.92
CA ARG A 614 -5.47 -10.41 12.07
C ARG A 614 -4.08 -10.93 12.44
N PHE A 615 -3.24 -10.10 13.04
CA PHE A 615 -1.88 -10.47 13.45
C PHE A 615 -1.56 -9.79 14.78
N GLU A 616 -1.01 -10.54 15.73
CA GLU A 616 -0.62 -10.07 17.06
C GLU A 616 0.44 -11.02 17.63
N TYR A 617 1.39 -10.47 18.39
CA TYR A 617 2.31 -11.25 19.21
C TYR A 617 1.71 -11.40 20.61
N CYS A 618 1.77 -12.59 21.19
CA CYS A 618 1.27 -12.88 22.54
C CYS A 618 2.10 -13.99 23.21
N ASP A 619 2.33 -13.90 24.51
CA ASP A 619 2.90 -14.98 25.32
C ASP A 619 2.06 -16.28 25.18
N LEU A 620 2.68 -17.36 24.66
CA LEU A 620 2.08 -18.69 24.54
C LEU A 620 2.65 -19.68 25.57
N THR A 621 3.43 -19.23 26.56
CA THR A 621 3.99 -20.09 27.60
C THR A 621 2.92 -20.63 28.56
N VAL A 622 3.30 -21.68 29.28
CA VAL A 622 2.57 -22.27 30.41
C VAL A 622 3.25 -21.79 31.69
N PRO A 623 2.57 -21.04 32.57
CA PRO A 623 3.15 -20.60 33.84
C PRO A 623 3.64 -21.77 34.68
N THR A 624 4.91 -21.71 35.09
CA THR A 624 5.52 -22.69 35.99
C THR A 624 4.87 -22.61 37.37
N PRO A 625 4.48 -23.72 38.03
CA PRO A 625 3.90 -23.66 39.37
C PRO A 625 4.87 -23.06 40.40
N GLU A 626 4.37 -22.19 41.29
CA GLU A 626 5.17 -21.47 42.31
C GLU A 626 5.95 -22.37 43.29
N ASN A 627 5.68 -23.67 43.30
CA ASN A 627 6.35 -24.67 44.15
C ASN A 627 7.29 -25.60 43.35
N ALA A 628 7.68 -25.23 42.13
CA ALA A 628 8.69 -25.94 41.34
C ALA A 628 10.08 -25.84 42.01
N PRO A 629 10.92 -26.90 41.98
CA PRO A 629 12.27 -26.85 42.52
C PRO A 629 13.15 -25.88 41.71
N GLU A 630 14.14 -25.26 42.35
CA GLU A 630 15.00 -24.21 41.76
C GLU A 630 15.66 -24.64 40.42
N ASN A 631 15.98 -25.93 40.26
CA ASN A 631 16.51 -26.53 39.02
C ASN A 631 15.52 -26.55 37.82
N GLU A 632 14.27 -26.11 37.98
CA GLU A 632 13.28 -25.96 36.90
C GLU A 632 13.13 -24.51 36.42
N GLN A 633 13.66 -23.52 37.15
CA GLN A 633 13.62 -22.10 36.75
C GLN A 633 14.59 -21.79 35.59
N ASP A 634 15.69 -22.54 35.49
CA ASP A 634 16.73 -22.41 34.45
C ASP A 634 16.45 -23.28 33.20
N GLN A 635 15.19 -23.74 33.03
CA GLN A 635 14.78 -24.60 31.92
C GLN A 635 13.96 -23.84 30.88
N THR A 636 14.10 -24.23 29.61
CA THR A 636 13.32 -23.65 28.50
C THR A 636 11.82 -23.82 28.76
N PRO A 637 11.00 -22.75 28.68
CA PRO A 637 9.60 -22.82 29.10
C PRO A 637 8.78 -23.78 28.24
N SER A 638 7.67 -24.24 28.80
CA SER A 638 6.68 -25.05 28.07
C SER A 638 5.65 -24.14 27.42
N TYR A 639 5.19 -24.47 26.22
CA TYR A 639 4.21 -23.68 25.47
C TYR A 639 2.86 -24.40 25.38
N LYS A 640 1.76 -23.65 25.28
CA LYS A 640 0.38 -24.14 25.10
C LYS A 640 0.15 -24.67 23.66
N PHE A 641 1.02 -25.55 23.18
CA PHE A 641 1.27 -25.76 21.75
C PHE A 641 1.61 -27.22 21.43
N TYR A 642 1.10 -27.76 20.32
CA TYR A 642 1.25 -29.18 19.98
C TYR A 642 2.72 -29.61 19.82
N PHE A 643 3.56 -28.82 19.13
CA PHE A 643 4.97 -29.14 18.87
C PHE A 643 5.91 -28.61 19.98
N ASN A 644 5.44 -28.59 21.24
CA ASN A 644 6.19 -28.07 22.39
C ASN A 644 7.54 -28.77 22.58
N ASN A 645 7.61 -30.09 22.40
CA ASN A 645 8.86 -30.84 22.59
C ASN A 645 9.91 -30.46 21.53
N GLU A 646 9.49 -30.34 20.28
CA GLU A 646 10.32 -29.93 19.14
C GLU A 646 10.77 -28.47 19.29
N ALA A 647 9.89 -27.58 19.75
CA ALA A 647 10.20 -26.18 20.02
C ALA A 647 11.18 -26.02 21.20
N ARG A 648 11.05 -26.82 22.26
CA ARG A 648 12.00 -26.82 23.40
C ARG A 648 13.36 -27.41 23.05
N MET A 649 13.42 -28.47 22.22
CA MET A 649 14.70 -29.00 21.71
C MET A 649 15.46 -28.00 20.83
N LEU A 650 14.77 -27.06 20.16
CA LEU A 650 15.38 -26.07 19.26
C LEU A 650 15.58 -24.68 19.87
N ALA A 651 15.23 -24.49 21.15
CA ALA A 651 15.35 -23.20 21.83
C ALA A 651 16.78 -22.63 21.82
N ASN A 652 17.79 -23.49 21.91
CA ASN A 652 19.20 -23.09 22.01
C ASN A 652 19.93 -23.19 20.64
N SER A 653 19.19 -23.18 19.53
CA SER A 653 19.72 -23.38 18.17
C SER A 653 19.48 -22.16 17.27
N ASP A 654 20.40 -21.20 17.29
CA ASP A 654 20.44 -20.20 16.21
C ASP A 654 20.91 -20.85 14.91
N ILE A 655 20.15 -20.60 13.84
CA ILE A 655 20.37 -21.13 12.50
C ILE A 655 20.12 -19.94 11.56
N PRO A 656 21.13 -19.09 11.26
CA PRO A 656 20.92 -17.79 10.63
C PRO A 656 20.03 -17.79 9.37
N LYS A 657 20.18 -18.79 8.50
CA LYS A 657 19.35 -18.92 7.27
C LYS A 657 17.86 -19.20 7.56
N ARG A 658 17.55 -19.81 8.69
CA ARG A 658 16.17 -20.01 9.20
C ARG A 658 15.64 -18.73 9.81
N SER A 659 16.38 -18.07 10.71
CA SER A 659 15.99 -16.79 11.32
C SER A 659 15.66 -15.75 10.24
N LEU A 660 16.50 -15.65 9.21
CA LEU A 660 16.26 -14.80 8.04
C LEU A 660 14.98 -15.15 7.27
N ALA A 661 14.66 -16.43 7.13
CA ALA A 661 13.44 -16.85 6.43
C ALA A 661 12.18 -16.58 7.26
N ILE A 662 12.23 -16.80 8.58
CA ILE A 662 11.13 -16.52 9.51
C ILE A 662 10.86 -15.00 9.56
N ALA A 663 11.90 -14.18 9.65
CA ALA A 663 11.78 -12.71 9.59
C ALA A 663 11.09 -12.22 8.30
N LYS A 664 11.42 -12.80 7.14
CA LYS A 664 10.80 -12.49 5.85
C LYS A 664 9.32 -12.90 5.80
N GLU A 665 8.97 -14.09 6.32
CA GLU A 665 7.58 -14.56 6.40
C GLU A 665 6.74 -13.68 7.34
N LEU A 666 7.24 -13.35 8.53
CA LEU A 666 6.51 -12.51 9.49
C LEU A 666 6.23 -11.10 8.94
N ALA A 667 7.21 -10.49 8.28
CA ALA A 667 7.01 -9.23 7.56
C ALA A 667 5.82 -9.32 6.59
N VAL A 668 5.80 -10.31 5.70
CA VAL A 668 4.70 -10.54 4.74
C VAL A 668 3.36 -10.82 5.44
N LEU A 669 3.37 -11.60 6.53
CA LEU A 669 2.15 -12.00 7.24
C LEU A 669 1.51 -10.86 8.05
N THR A 670 2.26 -9.86 8.53
CA THR A 670 1.64 -8.69 9.19
C THR A 670 0.72 -7.90 8.24
N THR A 671 1.10 -7.75 6.98
CA THR A 671 0.37 -6.91 6.00
C THR A 671 -0.60 -7.70 5.13
N ASN A 672 -0.26 -8.94 4.75
CA ASN A 672 -0.90 -9.63 3.59
C ASN A 672 -1.80 -10.83 3.95
N LEU A 673 -2.20 -10.99 5.22
CA LEU A 673 -3.17 -12.02 5.61
C LEU A 673 -4.57 -11.73 5.03
N PRO A 674 -5.26 -12.73 4.44
CA PRO A 674 -6.57 -12.52 3.82
C PRO A 674 -7.64 -12.26 4.88
N VAL A 675 -8.25 -11.08 4.82
CA VAL A 675 -9.38 -10.66 5.67
C VAL A 675 -10.54 -10.21 4.78
N ALA A 676 -11.57 -11.05 4.70
CA ALA A 676 -12.87 -10.70 4.14
C ALA A 676 -13.98 -11.13 5.10
N TRP A 677 -15.20 -10.62 4.88
CA TRP A 677 -16.40 -11.11 5.57
C TRP A 677 -16.60 -12.60 5.33
N ASN A 678 -16.46 -13.09 4.10
CA ASN A 678 -16.75 -14.48 3.76
C ASN A 678 -15.75 -15.48 4.34
N SER A 679 -14.49 -15.09 4.53
CA SER A 679 -13.46 -15.86 5.25
C SER A 679 -12.31 -14.94 5.65
N SER A 680 -11.72 -15.20 6.81
CA SER A 680 -10.60 -14.43 7.36
C SER A 680 -9.58 -15.38 8.00
N VAL A 681 -8.30 -15.05 7.90
CA VAL A 681 -7.20 -15.73 8.61
C VAL A 681 -6.62 -14.81 9.66
N PHE A 682 -6.52 -15.30 10.88
CA PHE A 682 -5.89 -14.61 12.01
C PHE A 682 -4.69 -15.44 12.48
N LEU A 683 -3.57 -14.79 12.79
CA LEU A 683 -2.36 -15.40 13.35
C LEU A 683 -2.06 -14.85 14.75
N ARG A 684 -1.46 -15.71 15.57
CA ARG A 684 -0.89 -15.38 16.88
C ARG A 684 0.49 -16.02 16.98
N VAL A 685 1.51 -15.21 17.24
CA VAL A 685 2.93 -15.62 17.25
C VAL A 685 3.46 -15.43 18.66
N ASP A 686 4.27 -16.36 19.16
CA ASP A 686 4.87 -16.19 20.49
C ASP A 686 5.80 -14.95 20.52
N GLU A 687 5.75 -14.21 21.62
CA GLU A 687 6.55 -12.99 21.80
C GLU A 687 8.06 -13.25 21.81
N THR A 688 8.46 -14.40 22.35
CA THR A 688 9.87 -14.81 22.50
C THR A 688 10.31 -15.75 21.38
N ARG A 689 9.40 -16.61 20.88
CA ARG A 689 9.70 -17.73 19.99
C ARG A 689 8.87 -17.67 18.71
N VAL A 690 9.32 -16.80 17.81
CA VAL A 690 8.78 -16.53 16.47
C VAL A 690 8.57 -17.75 15.56
N ASP A 691 9.10 -18.92 15.91
CA ASP A 691 8.87 -20.20 15.25
C ASP A 691 7.65 -20.99 15.75
N ILE A 692 6.98 -20.48 16.80
CA ILE A 692 5.73 -20.99 17.40
C ILE A 692 4.58 -20.08 16.95
N ILE A 693 3.71 -20.60 16.08
CA ILE A 693 2.59 -19.85 15.50
C ILE A 693 1.28 -20.62 15.69
N LYS A 694 0.23 -19.92 16.10
CA LYS A 694 -1.16 -20.40 16.07
C LYS A 694 -1.93 -19.67 14.98
N ALA A 695 -2.82 -20.37 14.29
CA ALA A 695 -3.64 -19.82 13.21
C ALA A 695 -5.12 -20.16 13.41
N LEU A 696 -6.00 -19.17 13.23
CA LEU A 696 -7.45 -19.31 13.16
C LEU A 696 -7.91 -18.97 11.75
N ILE A 697 -8.56 -19.92 11.07
CA ILE A 697 -9.19 -19.73 9.76
C ILE A 697 -10.71 -19.82 9.95
N THR A 698 -11.45 -18.83 9.46
CA THR A 698 -12.93 -18.89 9.46
C THR A 698 -13.43 -19.52 8.17
N GLY A 699 -14.35 -20.48 8.27
CA GLY A 699 -14.80 -21.27 7.11
C GLY A 699 -15.46 -20.41 6.03
N PRO A 700 -15.16 -20.62 4.72
CA PRO A 700 -15.68 -19.79 3.64
C PRO A 700 -17.20 -19.90 3.40
N GLU A 701 -17.78 -18.85 2.82
CA GLU A 701 -19.18 -18.84 2.34
C GLU A 701 -19.46 -19.94 1.29
N GLY A 702 -20.70 -20.41 1.23
CA GLY A 702 -21.15 -21.53 0.38
C GLY A 702 -20.83 -22.91 0.96
N THR A 703 -19.76 -23.02 1.75
CA THR A 703 -19.25 -24.29 2.26
C THR A 703 -20.01 -24.82 3.48
N PRO A 704 -19.97 -26.14 3.77
CA PRO A 704 -20.44 -26.68 5.05
C PRO A 704 -19.59 -26.24 6.26
N TYR A 705 -18.51 -25.46 6.03
CA TYR A 705 -17.65 -24.90 7.06
C TYR A 705 -18.02 -23.46 7.45
N TYR A 706 -18.92 -22.79 6.71
CA TYR A 706 -19.15 -21.34 6.79
C TYR A 706 -19.34 -20.83 8.22
N ASN A 707 -18.66 -19.74 8.57
CA ASN A 707 -18.66 -19.10 9.90
C ASN A 707 -18.20 -20.01 11.08
N GLY A 708 -17.70 -21.23 10.82
CA GLY A 708 -16.96 -22.01 11.80
C GLY A 708 -15.55 -21.46 11.99
N CYS A 709 -15.03 -21.48 13.23
CA CYS A 709 -13.63 -21.12 13.53
C CYS A 709 -12.77 -22.40 13.64
N PHE A 710 -11.79 -22.53 12.75
CA PHE A 710 -10.90 -23.69 12.66
C PHE A 710 -9.49 -23.30 13.08
N LEU A 711 -8.94 -24.02 14.07
CA LEU A 711 -7.65 -23.71 14.70
C LEU A 711 -6.56 -24.69 14.30
N PHE A 712 -5.36 -24.14 14.10
CA PHE A 712 -4.16 -24.85 13.69
C PHE A 712 -2.95 -24.38 14.49
N ASP A 713 -2.12 -25.34 14.93
CA ASP A 713 -0.79 -25.08 15.47
C ASP A 713 0.23 -25.27 14.34
N VAL A 714 1.15 -24.32 14.18
CA VAL A 714 2.11 -24.21 13.08
C VAL A 714 3.52 -24.01 13.65
N PHE A 715 4.42 -24.96 13.39
CA PHE A 715 5.81 -24.94 13.85
C PHE A 715 6.81 -24.82 12.71
N LEU A 716 7.70 -23.83 12.79
CA LEU A 716 8.72 -23.56 11.77
C LEU A 716 10.00 -24.34 12.10
N GLY A 717 10.10 -25.58 11.61
CA GLY A 717 11.17 -26.53 11.99
C GLY A 717 12.62 -26.06 11.70
N PRO A 718 13.64 -26.87 12.05
CA PRO A 718 15.05 -26.47 11.98
C PRO A 718 15.52 -26.23 10.54
N ASN A 719 14.95 -26.98 9.59
CA ASN A 719 15.21 -26.85 8.15
C ASN A 719 14.14 -25.99 7.46
N TYR A 720 13.44 -25.10 8.17
CA TYR A 720 12.40 -24.28 7.57
C TYR A 720 12.92 -23.47 6.36
N ASN A 721 12.04 -23.19 5.41
CA ASN A 721 12.34 -22.66 4.06
C ASN A 721 13.12 -23.64 3.15
N GLN A 722 13.93 -24.57 3.67
CA GLN A 722 14.39 -25.75 2.91
C GLN A 722 13.41 -26.93 2.98
N SER A 723 12.50 -26.91 3.95
CA SER A 723 11.46 -27.88 4.20
C SER A 723 10.19 -27.16 4.68
N PRO A 724 8.99 -27.74 4.48
CA PRO A 724 7.73 -27.11 4.86
C PRO A 724 7.58 -26.92 6.38
N PRO A 725 6.65 -26.05 6.82
CA PRO A 725 6.28 -25.96 8.22
C PRO A 725 5.57 -27.24 8.67
N SER A 726 5.64 -27.56 9.96
CA SER A 726 4.81 -28.62 10.56
C SER A 726 3.47 -28.02 10.98
N VAL A 727 2.35 -28.56 10.49
CA VAL A 727 1.01 -28.02 10.74
C VAL A 727 0.11 -29.10 11.37
N LYS A 728 -0.56 -28.75 12.47
CA LYS A 728 -1.49 -29.60 13.20
C LYS A 728 -2.86 -28.92 13.27
N TYR A 729 -3.91 -29.63 12.88
CA TYR A 729 -5.30 -29.19 13.04
C TYR A 729 -5.80 -29.55 14.45
N MET A 730 -6.34 -28.57 15.17
CA MET A 730 -6.66 -28.68 16.60
C MET A 730 -8.17 -28.83 16.89
N THR A 731 -9.04 -28.43 15.96
CA THR A 731 -10.50 -28.40 16.16
C THR A 731 -11.18 -29.77 15.95
N THR A 732 -10.59 -30.85 16.47
CA THR A 732 -11.02 -32.25 16.22
C THR A 732 -12.05 -32.79 17.22
N ASN A 733 -12.55 -31.95 18.15
CA ASN A 733 -13.41 -32.35 19.29
C ASN A 733 -12.78 -33.51 20.10
N GLY A 734 -11.52 -33.34 20.51
CA GLY A 734 -10.79 -34.35 21.29
C GLY A 734 -10.62 -35.67 20.54
N GLY A 735 -10.22 -35.62 19.25
CA GLY A 735 -9.95 -36.81 18.45
C GLY A 735 -11.17 -37.48 17.81
N LYS A 736 -12.35 -36.86 17.84
CA LYS A 736 -13.63 -37.49 17.45
C LYS A 736 -14.10 -37.14 16.04
N TYR A 737 -13.74 -35.97 15.50
CA TYR A 737 -14.29 -35.43 14.25
C TYR A 737 -13.23 -35.29 13.14
N ARG A 738 -13.42 -36.02 12.04
CA ARG A 738 -12.72 -35.85 10.76
C ARG A 738 -13.54 -34.89 9.88
N PHE A 739 -13.20 -33.60 9.94
CA PHE A 739 -13.96 -32.53 9.30
C PHE A 739 -13.84 -32.48 7.76
N ASN A 740 -12.82 -33.10 7.18
CA ASN A 740 -12.57 -33.16 5.74
C ASN A 740 -11.75 -34.42 5.44
N PRO A 741 -11.74 -34.99 4.22
CA PRO A 741 -10.84 -36.11 3.90
C PRO A 741 -9.36 -35.80 4.19
N ASN A 742 -8.95 -34.54 4.06
CA ASN A 742 -7.61 -34.03 4.35
C ASN A 742 -7.40 -33.47 5.78
N LEU A 743 -8.44 -33.39 6.62
CA LEU A 743 -8.36 -32.98 8.03
C LEU A 743 -8.74 -34.17 8.92
N TYR A 744 -7.72 -34.93 9.32
CA TYR A 744 -7.88 -36.16 10.06
C TYR A 744 -8.31 -35.88 11.51
N ALA A 745 -9.03 -36.84 12.12
CA ALA A 745 -9.47 -36.74 13.50
C ALA A 745 -8.29 -36.69 14.51
N ASP A 746 -7.14 -37.26 14.17
CA ASP A 746 -5.90 -37.13 14.96
C ASP A 746 -5.24 -35.73 14.83
N GLY A 747 -5.78 -34.86 13.98
CA GLY A 747 -5.28 -33.52 13.68
C GLY A 747 -4.23 -33.45 12.56
N LYS A 748 -3.97 -34.53 11.81
CA LYS A 748 -3.09 -34.47 10.63
C LYS A 748 -3.75 -33.68 9.49
N VAL A 749 -2.97 -32.79 8.87
CA VAL A 749 -3.34 -32.05 7.66
C VAL A 749 -2.66 -32.69 6.44
N CYS A 750 -3.44 -33.02 5.41
CA CYS A 750 -2.95 -33.52 4.13
C CYS A 750 -2.95 -32.42 3.06
N LEU A 751 -1.76 -31.92 2.70
CA LEU A 751 -1.56 -30.92 1.65
C LEU A 751 -0.23 -31.20 0.94
N SER A 752 -0.17 -31.02 -0.39
CA SER A 752 1.04 -31.35 -1.16
C SER A 752 2.21 -30.41 -0.81
N LEU A 753 1.93 -29.13 -0.54
CA LEU A 753 2.91 -28.16 -0.02
C LEU A 753 3.51 -28.59 1.34
N LEU A 754 2.84 -29.43 2.12
CA LEU A 754 3.36 -29.99 3.38
C LEU A 754 4.06 -31.35 3.20
N GLY A 755 4.14 -31.87 1.97
CA GLY A 755 4.63 -33.22 1.67
C GLY A 755 3.70 -34.34 2.13
N THR A 756 2.49 -34.02 2.64
CA THR A 756 1.55 -34.99 3.22
C THR A 756 0.47 -35.46 2.23
N TRP A 757 0.50 -34.98 0.98
CA TRP A 757 -0.42 -35.37 -0.09
C TRP A 757 0.27 -35.35 -1.47
N SER A 758 -0.33 -36.00 -2.47
CA SER A 758 0.16 -35.96 -3.85
C SER A 758 -0.15 -34.61 -4.53
N GLY A 759 0.83 -34.06 -5.25
CA GLY A 759 0.72 -32.78 -5.98
C GLY A 759 2.07 -32.06 -6.02
N PRO A 760 2.09 -30.77 -6.39
CA PRO A 760 3.28 -29.92 -6.26
C PRO A 760 3.72 -29.83 -4.79
N GLY A 761 4.98 -30.21 -4.52
CA GLY A 761 5.57 -30.19 -3.19
C GLY A 761 6.03 -28.80 -2.73
N TRP A 762 6.57 -28.73 -1.51
CA TRP A 762 7.32 -27.55 -1.04
C TRP A 762 8.50 -27.25 -1.97
N ILE A 763 8.64 -25.99 -2.40
CA ILE A 763 9.78 -25.53 -3.20
C ILE A 763 10.67 -24.66 -2.31
N ALA A 764 11.86 -25.15 -2.01
CA ALA A 764 12.80 -24.46 -1.13
C ALA A 764 13.13 -23.05 -1.64
N GLY A 765 13.03 -22.04 -0.79
CA GLY A 765 13.26 -20.64 -1.15
C GLY A 765 12.17 -19.97 -2.02
N LYS A 766 11.10 -20.68 -2.42
CA LYS A 766 10.00 -20.13 -3.26
C LYS A 766 8.60 -20.32 -2.65
N SER A 767 8.38 -21.35 -1.83
CA SER A 767 7.11 -21.58 -1.11
C SER A 767 7.04 -20.79 0.20
N THR A 768 5.83 -20.39 0.63
CA THR A 768 5.63 -19.60 1.86
C THR A 768 4.55 -20.13 2.80
N LEU A 769 4.57 -19.72 4.08
CA LEU A 769 3.50 -20.02 5.03
C LEU A 769 2.17 -19.38 4.63
N LEU A 770 2.19 -18.17 4.05
CA LEU A 770 0.98 -17.53 3.52
C LEU A 770 0.31 -18.39 2.45
N GLN A 771 1.08 -19.02 1.55
CA GLN A 771 0.54 -19.97 0.56
C GLN A 771 -0.11 -21.19 1.24
N VAL A 772 0.53 -21.77 2.26
CA VAL A 772 -0.03 -22.91 3.02
C VAL A 772 -1.38 -22.54 3.66
N LEU A 773 -1.48 -21.37 4.31
CA LEU A 773 -2.72 -20.90 4.93
C LEU A 773 -3.84 -20.69 3.90
N ILE A 774 -3.53 -20.05 2.76
CA ILE A 774 -4.47 -19.85 1.65
C ILE A 774 -4.88 -21.19 1.02
N SER A 775 -3.98 -22.17 0.89
CA SER A 775 -4.32 -23.51 0.38
C SER A 775 -5.25 -24.27 1.33
N ILE A 776 -5.09 -24.16 2.66
CA ILE A 776 -6.05 -24.74 3.62
C ILE A 776 -7.42 -24.07 3.46
N GLN A 777 -7.46 -22.73 3.40
CA GLN A 777 -8.67 -21.94 3.24
C GLN A 777 -9.44 -22.25 1.93
N SER A 778 -8.73 -22.48 0.82
CA SER A 778 -9.32 -22.60 -0.53
C SER A 778 -9.52 -24.04 -1.03
N MET A 779 -8.63 -24.98 -0.69
CA MET A 779 -8.66 -26.35 -1.21
C MET A 779 -9.26 -27.36 -0.22
N ILE A 780 -9.12 -27.11 1.07
CA ILE A 780 -9.57 -28.03 2.12
C ILE A 780 -10.95 -27.59 2.65
N LEU A 781 -11.14 -26.31 2.96
CA LEU A 781 -12.44 -25.77 3.39
C LEU A 781 -13.32 -25.43 2.17
N CYS A 782 -13.63 -26.43 1.34
CA CYS A 782 -14.36 -26.30 0.06
C CYS A 782 -15.87 -26.66 0.17
N GLU A 783 -16.63 -26.46 -0.91
CA GLU A 783 -18.10 -26.65 -0.95
C GLU A 783 -18.54 -28.14 -0.92
N GLU A 784 -17.93 -29.01 -1.72
CA GLU A 784 -18.17 -30.45 -1.72
C GLU A 784 -16.94 -31.23 -1.18
N PRO A 785 -16.67 -31.20 0.14
CA PRO A 785 -15.47 -31.83 0.72
C PRO A 785 -15.41 -33.35 0.55
N TYR A 786 -16.52 -34.01 0.20
CA TYR A 786 -16.55 -35.42 -0.21
C TYR A 786 -15.62 -35.71 -1.41
N LEU A 787 -15.41 -34.74 -2.30
CA LEU A 787 -14.60 -34.89 -3.52
C LEU A 787 -13.09 -34.92 -3.26
N ASN A 788 -12.65 -34.52 -2.06
CA ASN A 788 -11.24 -34.54 -1.67
C ASN A 788 -10.73 -35.96 -1.33
N GLU A 789 -11.61 -36.96 -1.18
CA GLU A 789 -11.22 -38.35 -0.92
C GLU A 789 -10.75 -39.02 -2.25
N PRO A 790 -9.60 -39.74 -2.27
CA PRO A 790 -9.02 -40.26 -3.50
C PRO A 790 -9.95 -41.14 -4.33
N GLY A 791 -10.16 -40.76 -5.59
CA GLY A 791 -11.02 -41.45 -6.54
C GLY A 791 -12.50 -41.03 -6.51
N TRP A 792 -12.92 -40.13 -5.61
CA TRP A 792 -14.32 -39.66 -5.55
C TRP A 792 -14.58 -38.35 -6.30
N ALA A 793 -13.55 -37.69 -6.84
CA ALA A 793 -13.62 -36.38 -7.50
C ALA A 793 -14.73 -36.20 -8.57
N ASN A 794 -15.14 -37.27 -9.26
CA ASN A 794 -16.22 -37.25 -10.26
C ASN A 794 -17.63 -37.52 -9.68
N SER A 795 -17.79 -37.49 -8.36
CA SER A 795 -19.04 -37.88 -7.65
C SER A 795 -19.80 -36.71 -7.02
N GLY A 796 -19.63 -35.50 -7.57
CA GLY A 796 -20.30 -34.28 -7.12
C GLY A 796 -21.82 -34.38 -7.22
N GLY A 797 -22.53 -33.69 -6.33
CA GLY A 797 -24.00 -33.70 -6.24
C GLY A 797 -24.64 -35.05 -5.90
N THR A 798 -23.85 -36.11 -5.65
CA THR A 798 -24.41 -37.41 -5.25
C THR A 798 -25.03 -37.35 -3.85
N PRO A 799 -26.03 -38.19 -3.53
CA PRO A 799 -26.61 -38.24 -2.17
C PRO A 799 -25.59 -38.50 -1.06
N LYS A 800 -24.45 -39.12 -1.37
CA LYS A 800 -23.33 -39.29 -0.45
C LYS A 800 -22.58 -37.98 -0.18
N SER A 801 -22.34 -37.17 -1.22
CA SER A 801 -21.72 -35.85 -1.06
C SER A 801 -22.61 -34.93 -0.23
N LEU A 802 -23.92 -34.91 -0.52
CA LEU A 802 -24.90 -34.12 0.25
C LEU A 802 -24.96 -34.56 1.72
N ALA A 803 -25.03 -35.88 2.00
CA ALA A 803 -25.02 -36.40 3.37
C ALA A 803 -23.68 -36.14 4.11
N TYR A 804 -22.55 -36.16 3.40
CA TYR A 804 -21.25 -35.76 3.95
C TYR A 804 -21.30 -34.29 4.38
N SER A 805 -21.70 -33.38 3.49
CA SER A 805 -21.80 -31.95 3.79
C SER A 805 -22.80 -31.65 4.91
N ALA A 806 -23.94 -32.34 4.97
CA ALA A 806 -24.89 -32.23 6.09
C ALA A 806 -24.25 -32.68 7.42
N ASN A 807 -23.53 -33.80 7.43
CA ASN A 807 -22.81 -34.28 8.61
C ASN A 807 -21.72 -33.29 9.08
N ILE A 808 -21.00 -32.64 8.16
CA ILE A 808 -20.03 -31.59 8.49
C ILE A 808 -20.73 -30.36 9.10
N ARG A 809 -21.84 -29.88 8.54
CA ARG A 809 -22.65 -28.78 9.12
C ARG A 809 -23.02 -29.08 10.58
N ARG A 810 -23.46 -30.32 10.85
CA ARG A 810 -23.75 -30.80 12.23
C ARG A 810 -22.53 -30.77 13.14
N MET A 811 -21.35 -31.19 12.67
CA MET A 811 -20.11 -31.09 13.45
C MET A 811 -19.74 -29.62 13.77
N VAL A 812 -19.83 -28.70 12.80
CA VAL A 812 -19.46 -27.29 12.97
C VAL A 812 -20.28 -26.63 14.08
N VAL A 813 -21.61 -26.74 14.00
CA VAL A 813 -22.53 -26.18 15.00
C VAL A 813 -22.27 -26.77 16.38
N LYS A 814 -22.05 -28.09 16.46
CA LYS A 814 -21.84 -28.80 17.73
C LYS A 814 -20.54 -28.40 18.44
N THR A 815 -19.45 -28.21 17.68
CA THR A 815 -18.17 -27.71 18.20
C THR A 815 -18.26 -26.24 18.62
N ALA A 816 -19.11 -25.42 17.98
CA ALA A 816 -19.35 -24.04 18.41
C ALA A 816 -20.18 -23.95 19.71
N ALA A 817 -21.21 -24.79 19.86
CA ALA A 817 -22.23 -24.65 20.90
C ALA A 817 -21.91 -25.32 22.26
N ARG A 818 -21.33 -26.53 22.26
CA ARG A 818 -21.31 -27.42 23.44
C ARG A 818 -19.93 -27.62 24.06
N PRO A 819 -19.74 -27.27 25.35
CA PRO A 819 -18.55 -27.63 26.11
C PRO A 819 -18.73 -29.03 26.69
N SER A 820 -17.89 -29.99 26.30
CA SER A 820 -17.92 -31.34 26.87
C SER A 820 -17.27 -31.35 28.25
N ALA A 821 -18.04 -30.97 29.28
CA ALA A 821 -17.72 -31.18 30.69
C ALA A 821 -17.72 -32.68 31.07
N SER A 822 -16.83 -33.46 30.44
CA SER A 822 -16.43 -34.83 30.80
C SER A 822 -15.35 -35.36 29.83
N ILE A 823 -14.08 -35.22 30.20
CA ILE A 823 -13.05 -36.22 29.92
C ILE A 823 -12.34 -36.52 31.24
N ARG A 824 -12.31 -37.79 31.63
CA ARG A 824 -11.72 -38.27 32.88
C ARG A 824 -10.24 -38.57 32.65
N SER A 825 -9.35 -37.90 33.40
CA SER A 825 -7.90 -38.11 33.25
C SER A 825 -7.51 -39.59 33.40
N TYR A 826 -6.83 -40.10 32.38
CA TYR A 826 -6.11 -41.38 32.37
C TYR A 826 -4.87 -41.24 31.48
N HIS A 827 -3.69 -41.42 32.07
CA HIS A 827 -2.37 -41.49 31.42
C HIS A 827 -1.85 -40.23 30.70
N GLY A 828 -1.54 -39.19 31.49
CA GLY A 828 -0.23 -38.50 31.43
C GLY A 828 0.17 -37.84 30.11
N THR A 829 -0.79 -37.27 29.39
CA THR A 829 -0.58 -36.52 28.15
C THR A 829 -1.44 -35.25 28.14
N ASP A 830 -1.25 -34.40 29.16
CA ASP A 830 -2.06 -33.20 29.46
C ASP A 830 -1.83 -32.01 28.49
N LEU A 831 -1.58 -32.30 27.20
CA LEU A 831 -1.37 -31.30 26.13
C LEU A 831 -2.32 -31.48 24.93
N PHE A 832 -3.40 -32.26 25.08
CA PHE A 832 -4.54 -32.15 24.18
C PHE A 832 -5.40 -30.95 24.60
N ILE A 833 -5.31 -29.85 23.85
CA ILE A 833 -6.16 -28.66 24.04
C ILE A 833 -7.62 -29.09 23.89
N GLN A 834 -8.38 -29.07 24.99
CA GLN A 834 -9.77 -29.55 25.05
C GLN A 834 -10.74 -28.51 24.46
N MET A 835 -10.62 -28.31 23.13
CA MET A 835 -11.45 -27.42 22.32
C MET A 835 -12.91 -27.85 22.33
N LEU A 836 -13.73 -27.20 23.16
CA LEU A 836 -15.05 -27.65 23.52
C LEU A 836 -16.01 -26.47 23.74
N GLY A 837 -16.80 -26.16 22.72
CA GLY A 837 -17.74 -25.04 22.74
C GLY A 837 -16.99 -23.71 22.60
N ASN A 838 -16.57 -23.38 21.37
CA ASN A 838 -15.79 -22.18 21.04
C ASN A 838 -16.31 -20.89 21.69
N LEU A 839 -17.61 -20.77 21.94
CA LEU A 839 -18.23 -19.60 22.58
C LEU A 839 -18.19 -19.57 24.11
N LYS A 840 -18.16 -20.72 24.79
CA LYS A 840 -18.23 -20.82 26.26
C LYS A 840 -16.87 -21.10 26.91
N ALA A 841 -16.03 -21.89 26.23
CA ALA A 841 -14.65 -22.13 26.61
C ALA A 841 -13.75 -21.94 25.38
N PRO A 842 -13.63 -20.70 24.86
CA PRO A 842 -12.68 -20.43 23.78
C PRO A 842 -11.25 -20.76 24.24
N PRO A 843 -10.43 -21.42 23.39
CA PRO A 843 -9.03 -21.65 23.72
C PRO A 843 -8.25 -20.33 23.67
N GLU A 844 -7.43 -20.07 24.66
CA GLU A 844 -6.43 -18.98 24.62
C GLU A 844 -5.49 -19.16 23.41
N PRO A 845 -5.04 -18.08 22.75
CA PRO A 845 -5.36 -16.66 22.96
C PRO A 845 -6.61 -16.16 22.19
N TRP A 846 -7.51 -17.05 21.76
CA TRP A 846 -8.53 -16.72 20.74
C TRP A 846 -9.87 -16.20 21.24
N ALA A 847 -10.02 -15.99 22.56
CA ALA A 847 -11.31 -15.68 23.19
C ALA A 847 -12.03 -14.49 22.54
N ASP A 848 -11.37 -13.36 22.43
CA ASP A 848 -12.03 -12.12 22.01
C ASP A 848 -12.17 -12.03 20.49
N VAL A 849 -11.30 -12.73 19.74
CA VAL A 849 -11.45 -12.96 18.30
C VAL A 849 -12.70 -13.78 18.01
N ILE A 850 -12.88 -14.91 18.70
CA ILE A 850 -14.03 -15.80 18.51
C ILE A 850 -15.33 -15.11 18.96
N ARG A 851 -15.36 -14.52 20.17
CA ARG A 851 -16.53 -13.79 20.69
C ARG A 851 -16.95 -12.66 19.75
N THR A 852 -16.00 -11.84 19.27
CA THR A 852 -16.33 -10.70 18.40
C THR A 852 -16.74 -11.13 16.99
N HIS A 853 -16.11 -12.17 16.42
CA HIS A 853 -16.54 -12.75 15.14
C HIS A 853 -18.01 -13.17 15.18
N PHE A 854 -18.40 -13.95 16.20
CA PHE A 854 -19.79 -14.40 16.35
C PHE A 854 -20.75 -13.28 16.78
N ARG A 855 -20.31 -12.27 17.56
CA ARG A 855 -21.13 -11.11 17.92
C ARG A 855 -21.51 -10.27 16.70
N LEU A 856 -20.53 -9.91 15.86
CA LEU A 856 -20.76 -9.10 14.65
C LEU A 856 -21.58 -9.86 13.60
N LYS A 857 -21.37 -11.18 13.46
CA LYS A 857 -22.06 -12.03 12.48
C LYS A 857 -23.35 -12.67 12.98
N ALA A 858 -23.81 -12.36 14.19
CA ALA A 858 -24.91 -13.06 14.83
C ALA A 858 -26.20 -13.13 13.99
N ARG A 859 -26.54 -12.04 13.27
CA ARG A 859 -27.70 -12.00 12.35
C ARG A 859 -27.57 -13.04 11.23
N THR A 860 -26.49 -12.99 10.47
CA THR A 860 -26.19 -13.87 9.33
C THR A 860 -26.01 -15.32 9.76
N VAL A 861 -25.36 -15.58 10.90
CA VAL A 861 -25.22 -16.94 11.47
C VAL A 861 -26.57 -17.50 11.92
N MET A 862 -27.46 -16.71 12.53
CA MET A 862 -28.80 -17.19 12.88
C MET A 862 -29.61 -17.63 11.64
N ALA A 863 -29.54 -16.86 10.54
CA ALA A 863 -30.19 -17.21 9.27
C ALA A 863 -29.54 -18.44 8.58
N GLN A 864 -28.22 -18.56 8.62
CA GLN A 864 -27.48 -19.74 8.17
C GLN A 864 -27.95 -21.00 8.92
N LEU A 865 -28.14 -20.91 10.23
CA LEU A 865 -28.60 -22.04 11.05
C LEU A 865 -30.04 -22.46 10.72
N ASP A 866 -30.94 -21.52 10.38
CA ASP A 866 -32.27 -21.86 9.88
C ASP A 866 -32.21 -22.58 8.52
N LYS A 867 -31.40 -22.09 7.58
CA LYS A 867 -31.18 -22.77 6.30
C LYS A 867 -30.59 -24.16 6.49
N TRP A 868 -29.55 -24.30 7.32
CA TRP A 868 -28.92 -25.60 7.57
C TRP A 868 -29.84 -26.60 8.29
N LEU A 869 -30.78 -26.13 9.12
CA LEU A 869 -31.79 -26.96 9.76
C LEU A 869 -32.90 -27.39 8.79
N ALA A 870 -33.24 -26.56 7.80
CA ALA A 870 -34.17 -26.91 6.72
C ALA A 870 -33.54 -27.87 5.68
N ASP A 871 -32.22 -27.74 5.44
CA ASP A 871 -31.43 -28.61 4.55
C ASP A 871 -31.01 -29.95 5.21
N ASP A 872 -31.32 -30.19 6.49
CA ASP A 872 -30.78 -31.34 7.26
C ASP A 872 -31.38 -32.69 6.85
N ASP A 873 -30.54 -33.71 6.67
CA ASP A 873 -30.96 -35.06 6.27
C ASP A 873 -31.53 -35.91 7.44
N GLY A 874 -31.61 -35.35 8.66
CA GLY A 874 -32.11 -36.02 9.85
C GLY A 874 -31.20 -37.11 10.42
N ASN A 875 -30.07 -37.42 9.76
CA ASN A 875 -29.16 -38.47 10.22
C ASN A 875 -28.35 -38.02 11.44
N ALA A 876 -27.92 -39.00 12.25
CA ALA A 876 -27.03 -38.76 13.39
C ALA A 876 -25.68 -38.15 12.95
N THR A 877 -25.02 -37.42 13.86
CA THR A 877 -23.65 -36.94 13.63
C THR A 877 -22.66 -38.11 13.70
N VAL A 878 -21.93 -38.40 12.63
CA VAL A 878 -20.95 -39.49 12.53
C VAL A 878 -19.54 -38.89 12.53
N GLY A 879 -18.65 -39.35 13.41
CA GLY A 879 -17.32 -38.75 13.63
C GLY A 879 -16.34 -38.85 12.45
N ASP A 880 -16.42 -39.92 11.66
CA ASP A 880 -15.66 -40.09 10.42
C ASP A 880 -16.59 -39.89 9.22
N GLY A 881 -16.41 -38.79 8.49
CA GLY A 881 -17.35 -38.40 7.42
C GLY A 881 -17.44 -39.38 6.24
N ALA A 882 -16.41 -40.19 6.00
CA ALA A 882 -16.31 -41.01 4.78
C ALA A 882 -17.07 -42.35 4.84
N TYR A 883 -17.30 -42.92 6.04
CA TYR A 883 -17.78 -44.28 6.19
C TYR A 883 -19.17 -44.38 6.82
N THR A 884 -20.19 -44.51 5.96
CA THR A 884 -21.54 -44.92 6.34
C THR A 884 -21.56 -46.37 6.86
N GLN A 885 -21.27 -46.57 8.14
CA GLN A 885 -21.85 -47.72 8.84
C GLN A 885 -23.38 -47.57 8.82
N LYS A 886 -24.10 -48.69 8.65
CA LYS A 886 -25.58 -48.68 8.73
C LYS A 886 -26.01 -48.50 10.19
N ALA A 887 -26.03 -47.25 10.66
CA ALA A 887 -26.80 -46.87 11.82
C ALA A 887 -28.27 -47.23 11.54
N VAL A 888 -28.82 -48.18 12.29
CA VAL A 888 -30.25 -48.50 12.21
C VAL A 888 -31.03 -47.27 12.68
N ALA A 889 -32.04 -46.86 11.92
CA ALA A 889 -32.90 -45.73 12.24
C ALA A 889 -33.77 -46.01 13.48
N SER A 890 -33.15 -45.92 14.67
CA SER A 890 -33.86 -45.77 15.94
C SER A 890 -34.41 -44.35 16.01
N GLY A 891 -35.69 -44.20 16.33
CA GLY A 891 -36.44 -42.94 16.22
C GLY A 891 -36.12 -41.85 17.25
N SER A 892 -34.84 -41.66 17.56
CA SER A 892 -34.34 -40.51 18.33
C SER A 892 -33.90 -39.41 17.36
N SER A 893 -34.21 -38.15 17.67
CA SER A 893 -33.67 -37.00 16.93
C SER A 893 -32.14 -36.98 16.97
N ASN A 894 -31.52 -36.48 15.90
CA ASN A 894 -30.06 -36.37 15.78
C ASN A 894 -29.40 -35.32 16.70
N GLY A 895 -30.20 -34.61 17.51
CA GLY A 895 -29.76 -33.54 18.42
C GLY A 895 -29.44 -32.22 17.74
N PHE A 896 -29.46 -32.15 16.40
CA PHE A 896 -29.02 -30.95 15.67
C PHE A 896 -29.92 -29.74 15.92
N ALA A 897 -31.24 -29.94 16.01
CA ALA A 897 -32.17 -28.88 16.39
C ALA A 897 -31.90 -28.31 17.81
N GLU A 898 -31.40 -29.13 18.74
CA GLU A 898 -30.97 -28.67 20.06
C GLU A 898 -29.65 -27.89 19.97
N ASP A 899 -28.64 -28.43 19.27
CA ASP A 899 -27.34 -27.79 19.06
C ASP A 899 -27.51 -26.41 18.38
N VAL A 900 -28.45 -26.30 17.42
CA VAL A 900 -28.86 -25.05 16.77
C VAL A 900 -29.54 -24.09 17.75
N ALA A 901 -30.54 -24.56 18.52
CA ALA A 901 -31.24 -23.70 19.48
C ALA A 901 -30.32 -23.19 20.60
N GLU A 902 -29.41 -24.04 21.07
CA GLU A 902 -28.35 -23.70 22.03
C GLU A 902 -27.43 -22.62 21.44
N LEU A 903 -26.94 -22.79 20.21
CA LEU A 903 -26.10 -21.79 19.55
C LEU A 903 -26.82 -20.44 19.36
N LYS A 904 -28.08 -20.45 18.89
CA LYS A 904 -28.86 -19.19 18.75
C LYS A 904 -29.07 -18.46 20.06
N ASN A 905 -29.20 -19.18 21.18
CA ASN A 905 -29.31 -18.55 22.51
C ASN A 905 -27.98 -17.91 22.95
N LEU A 906 -26.84 -18.52 22.63
CA LEU A 906 -25.51 -17.93 22.87
C LEU A 906 -25.27 -16.68 22.02
N LEU A 907 -25.66 -16.70 20.73
CA LEU A 907 -25.56 -15.53 19.85
C LEU A 907 -26.40 -14.35 20.37
N LYS A 908 -27.61 -14.59 20.86
CA LYS A 908 -28.45 -13.55 21.48
C LYS A 908 -27.81 -12.95 22.73
N LYS A 909 -27.22 -13.77 23.61
CA LYS A 909 -26.47 -13.30 24.78
C LYS A 909 -25.28 -12.40 24.39
N LEU A 910 -24.49 -12.81 23.38
CA LEU A 910 -23.40 -11.99 22.84
C LEU A 910 -23.86 -10.66 22.24
N GLN A 911 -25.01 -10.64 21.57
CA GLN A 911 -25.61 -9.39 21.08
C GLN A 911 -26.13 -8.48 22.21
N ALA A 912 -26.59 -9.06 23.32
CA ALA A 912 -26.99 -8.32 24.52
C ALA A 912 -25.81 -7.86 25.40
N GLY A 913 -24.57 -8.29 25.10
CA GLY A 913 -23.39 -7.99 25.91
C GLY A 913 -23.30 -8.81 27.20
N GLU A 914 -24.06 -9.89 27.35
CA GLU A 914 -23.94 -10.82 28.47
C GLU A 914 -22.68 -11.69 28.34
N ASP A 915 -21.96 -11.93 29.45
CA ASP A 915 -20.89 -12.93 29.47
C ASP A 915 -21.46 -14.36 29.30
N LEU A 916 -20.62 -15.24 28.76
CA LEU A 916 -20.94 -16.64 28.43
C LEU A 916 -20.29 -17.66 29.38
N SER A 917 -19.64 -17.20 30.45
CA SER A 917 -19.00 -17.99 31.52
C SER A 917 -19.96 -18.90 32.27
#